data_AF-A0A1K2HYH2-F1
#
_entry.id   AF-A0A1K2HYH2-F1
#
_cell.length_a   1.000
_cell.length_b   1.000
_cell.length_c   1.000
_cell.angle_alpha   90.00
_cell.angle_beta   90.00
_cell.angle_gamma   90.00
#
_symmetry.space_group_name_H-M   'P 1'
#
loop_
_entity.id
_entity.type
_entity.pdbx_description
1 polymer ?
#
loop_
_entity_poly.entity_id
_entity_poly.type
_entity_poly.pdbx_seq_one_letter_code
_entity_poly.pdbx_strand_id
1 'polypeptide(L)'
;MSLARDRIARRRARPRLVALSHALSRLQSVLTLMNTGAHPDDEDSGLMAAFRFKYGLRVVVANSTRGEGGQNALGPERTGALAAMRSREMEEAARELDAGVHWMGHGPGDPVHDFGFSKSGVDTLERWGRDRIIERLVRAYRTERPDIVIPTFLDVPGQHGHHRAMTEAAETALGLAADPDAFPEHFEEGLRPWTVAKYYLPAFSGAGDTYDDEVPPPETTMVVEAGGRDPATGASWDEIGEFSRYYHASQGMGHWRAESPTAWPLHLKHGPRGNAPETDIRDGLAATIGSLASLEGVSPAAAASLNAAQAAIDEAQAAFPDGARMVPLLLRAASETGAAHEALSGDVAEAHRHRLARKISEIDAAVLLAAGIDVEAWAEPPNAPPGASATLKVRLHGPEGADIRIRPWAGAGIVTGPAEHESPSVTRFPLTVSEHADLTTSYPPFYENLGGNGPLSVAVEMAIDGHRVFGRFDLEEPFAIVPAHSLLLDPPAIIARTADPRRNWSVAARVDGPAAALSLSAPAGWQAGIGSGSIAITAPTNLPAGATRLEPMIDGRPAYRIERFAYPHVGRIVRPVPATIDVLALDLELPEGARIGYVGGGADRVGLWLPRMGLDVTEMGAADLSGDLSRYTTIVIGLFAFGLRPDLVAALPALHRWVEAGGHLVTLYHRPGDGWDPARVPPRRLVVGHPSLRWRVTNPNAEVTVLAPDHRLLNGPNVITAADWSGWNKERGLYFASEWDEAYVPLIAASDAGEAPLRGALLSAQIEAGRHTHCALVLHHQMDHLVPGAFRLMANLVQPERRR
;
A
#
# COMPACT_ATOMS: atom_id res chain seq x y z
N MET A 1 -0.85 -22.29 13.81
CA MET A 1 -1.76 -23.31 13.23
C MET A 1 -1.13 -23.81 11.94
N SER A 2 -1.24 -25.11 11.63
CA SER A 2 -0.35 -25.76 10.66
C SER A 2 -0.64 -25.35 9.21
N LEU A 3 0.43 -25.18 8.42
CA LEU A 3 0.42 -24.97 6.96
C LEU A 3 -0.58 -25.87 6.24
N ALA A 4 -0.83 -27.08 6.74
CA ALA A 4 -1.79 -28.02 6.16
C ALA A 4 -3.25 -27.51 6.17
N ARG A 5 -3.71 -26.85 7.24
CA ARG A 5 -5.08 -26.29 7.27
C ARG A 5 -5.24 -25.16 6.27
N ASP A 6 -4.22 -24.32 6.15
CA ASP A 6 -4.21 -23.20 5.21
C ASP A 6 -4.18 -23.69 3.77
N ARG A 7 -3.38 -24.73 3.47
CA ARG A 7 -3.38 -25.42 2.17
C ARG A 7 -4.76 -25.99 1.82
N ILE A 8 -5.41 -26.68 2.76
CA ILE A 8 -6.77 -27.21 2.56
C ILE A 8 -7.76 -26.07 2.27
N ALA A 9 -7.68 -24.97 3.04
CA ALA A 9 -8.56 -23.81 2.84
C ALA A 9 -8.36 -23.17 1.47
N ARG A 10 -7.11 -22.95 1.05
CA ARG A 10 -6.77 -22.41 -0.28
C ARG A 10 -7.23 -23.32 -1.41
N ARG A 11 -7.01 -24.63 -1.30
CA ARG A 11 -7.48 -25.60 -2.30
C ARG A 11 -9.00 -25.59 -2.43
N ARG A 12 -9.72 -25.53 -1.31
CA ARG A 12 -11.18 -25.44 -1.30
C ARG A 12 -11.69 -24.15 -1.92
N ALA A 13 -10.97 -23.04 -1.72
CA ALA A 13 -11.34 -21.72 -2.25
C ALA A 13 -11.12 -21.58 -3.76
N ARG A 14 -10.40 -22.50 -4.41
CA ARG A 14 -10.10 -22.44 -5.86
C ARG A 14 -10.54 -23.70 -6.59
N PRO A 15 -11.86 -23.92 -6.78
CA PRO A 15 -12.34 -25.04 -7.58
C PRO A 15 -11.80 -24.99 -9.01
N ARG A 16 -11.27 -26.12 -9.51
CA ARG A 16 -10.65 -26.18 -10.85
C ARG A 16 -11.58 -25.73 -11.98
N LEU A 17 -12.88 -26.04 -11.90
CA LEU A 17 -13.83 -25.62 -12.94
C LEU A 17 -14.05 -24.10 -12.98
N VAL A 18 -13.99 -23.43 -11.84
CA VAL A 18 -14.04 -21.95 -11.77
C VAL A 18 -12.77 -21.38 -12.40
N ALA A 19 -11.60 -21.88 -11.98
CA ALA A 19 -10.31 -21.46 -12.55
C ALA A 19 -10.24 -21.69 -14.07
N LEU A 20 -10.76 -22.82 -14.57
CA LEU A 20 -10.83 -23.13 -16.00
C LEU A 20 -11.77 -22.18 -16.74
N SER A 21 -12.96 -21.91 -16.20
CA SER A 21 -13.91 -20.95 -16.79
C SER A 21 -13.29 -19.55 -16.90
N HIS A 22 -12.60 -19.09 -15.85
CA HIS A 22 -11.89 -17.81 -15.87
C HIS A 22 -10.70 -17.82 -16.85
N ALA A 23 -9.98 -18.93 -16.97
CA ALA A 23 -8.91 -19.05 -17.97
C ALA A 23 -9.44 -18.98 -19.41
N LEU A 24 -10.57 -19.62 -19.70
CA LEU A 24 -11.23 -19.52 -21.00
C LEU A 24 -11.73 -18.11 -21.32
N SER A 25 -12.18 -17.34 -20.32
CA SER A 25 -12.68 -15.98 -20.56
C SER A 25 -11.56 -15.04 -21.03
N ARG A 26 -10.28 -15.31 -20.71
CA ARG A 26 -9.13 -14.56 -21.25
C ARG A 26 -9.09 -14.59 -22.78
N LEU A 27 -9.58 -15.68 -23.37
CA LEU A 27 -9.51 -15.93 -24.82
C LEU A 27 -10.57 -15.14 -25.60
N GLN A 28 -11.55 -14.53 -24.92
CA GLN A 28 -12.63 -13.77 -25.56
C GLN A 28 -12.17 -12.45 -26.17
N SER A 29 -11.07 -11.86 -25.68
CA SER A 29 -10.59 -10.57 -26.15
C SER A 29 -9.07 -10.51 -26.26
N VAL A 30 -8.55 -9.76 -27.22
CA VAL A 30 -7.12 -9.43 -27.36
C VAL A 30 -6.76 -8.05 -26.82
N LEU A 31 -7.74 -7.33 -26.25
CA LEU A 31 -7.55 -5.98 -25.75
C LEU A 31 -6.97 -5.96 -24.33
N THR A 32 -6.24 -4.89 -24.05
CA THR A 32 -5.65 -4.61 -22.77
C THR A 32 -6.22 -3.30 -22.24
N LEU A 33 -6.70 -3.31 -20.99
CA LEU A 33 -7.14 -2.13 -20.26
C LEU A 33 -6.19 -1.89 -19.10
N MET A 34 -5.78 -0.64 -18.91
CA MET A 34 -5.03 -0.20 -17.74
C MET A 34 -5.87 0.78 -16.92
N ASN A 35 -6.12 0.43 -15.65
CA ASN A 35 -6.62 1.37 -14.67
C ASN A 35 -5.44 2.08 -13.99
N THR A 36 -5.56 3.38 -13.75
CA THR A 36 -4.53 4.14 -13.03
C THR A 36 -5.08 4.72 -11.72
N GLY A 37 -4.53 4.28 -10.59
CA GLY A 37 -4.84 4.74 -9.24
C GLY A 37 -3.60 5.26 -8.52
N ALA A 38 -3.77 6.03 -7.45
CA ALA A 38 -2.64 6.48 -6.66
C ALA A 38 -2.26 5.47 -5.57
N HIS A 39 -3.25 4.79 -4.99
CA HIS A 39 -3.13 3.91 -3.85
C HIS A 39 -3.76 2.54 -4.14
N PRO A 40 -3.20 1.45 -3.58
CA PRO A 40 -3.84 0.14 -3.70
C PRO A 40 -5.12 0.07 -2.88
N ASP A 41 -6.25 -0.19 -3.56
CA ASP A 41 -7.66 -0.05 -3.13
C ASP A 41 -8.46 1.01 -3.90
N ASP A 42 -7.78 1.86 -4.69
CA ASP A 42 -8.43 2.88 -5.50
C ASP A 42 -9.29 2.25 -6.60
N GLU A 43 -8.89 1.13 -7.21
CA GLU A 43 -9.56 0.58 -8.37
C GLU A 43 -11.08 0.38 -8.17
N ASP A 44 -11.89 0.76 -9.16
CA ASP A 44 -13.31 0.37 -9.16
C ASP A 44 -13.39 -1.14 -9.47
N SER A 45 -13.32 -1.95 -8.42
CA SER A 45 -13.15 -3.40 -8.54
C SER A 45 -14.31 -4.07 -9.27
N GLY A 46 -15.55 -3.55 -9.14
CA GLY A 46 -16.71 -4.08 -9.85
C GLY A 46 -16.65 -3.81 -11.36
N LEU A 47 -16.23 -2.60 -11.74
CA LEU A 47 -15.96 -2.26 -13.14
C LEU A 47 -14.79 -3.07 -13.71
N MET A 48 -13.70 -3.24 -12.94
CA MET A 48 -12.55 -4.06 -13.35
C MET A 48 -12.95 -5.53 -13.55
N ALA A 49 -13.77 -6.08 -12.64
CA ALA A 49 -14.32 -7.44 -12.78
C ALA A 49 -15.19 -7.57 -14.03
N ALA A 50 -16.00 -6.57 -14.36
CA ALA A 50 -16.78 -6.57 -15.60
C ALA A 50 -15.86 -6.58 -16.83
N PHE A 51 -14.87 -5.67 -16.91
CA PHE A 51 -13.92 -5.67 -18.03
C PHE A 51 -13.18 -6.99 -18.17
N ARG A 52 -12.75 -7.57 -17.05
CA ARG A 52 -12.05 -8.85 -17.08
C ARG A 52 -12.97 -10.00 -17.48
N PHE A 53 -14.03 -10.26 -16.73
CA PHE A 53 -14.79 -11.51 -16.83
C PHE A 53 -15.95 -11.46 -17.83
N LYS A 54 -16.60 -10.31 -18.01
CA LYS A 54 -17.67 -10.16 -19.01
C LYS A 54 -17.10 -9.94 -20.42
N TYR A 55 -16.10 -9.08 -20.54
CA TYR A 55 -15.57 -8.67 -21.84
C TYR A 55 -14.26 -9.39 -22.22
N GLY A 56 -13.62 -10.09 -21.29
CA GLY A 56 -12.40 -10.87 -21.54
C GLY A 56 -11.12 -10.05 -21.65
N LEU A 57 -11.12 -8.75 -21.29
CA LEU A 57 -9.95 -7.88 -21.45
C LEU A 57 -8.85 -8.31 -20.49
N ARG A 58 -7.58 -8.16 -20.90
CA ARG A 58 -6.49 -8.14 -19.92
C ARG A 58 -6.61 -6.85 -19.11
N VAL A 59 -6.72 -6.95 -17.80
CA VAL A 59 -6.74 -5.79 -16.89
C VAL A 59 -5.38 -5.65 -16.22
N VAL A 60 -4.85 -4.42 -16.21
CA VAL A 60 -3.65 -4.03 -15.45
C VAL A 60 -4.03 -2.87 -14.53
N VAL A 61 -3.72 -2.97 -13.24
CA VAL A 61 -3.90 -1.89 -12.26
C VAL A 61 -2.54 -1.23 -12.02
N ALA A 62 -2.40 0.02 -12.43
CA ALA A 62 -1.20 0.82 -12.24
C ALA A 62 -1.36 1.73 -11.02
N ASN A 63 -0.49 1.57 -10.02
CA ASN A 63 -0.53 2.31 -8.77
C ASN A 63 0.65 3.26 -8.64
N SER A 64 0.41 4.53 -8.28
CA SER A 64 1.48 5.49 -8.01
C SER A 64 2.35 5.08 -6.81
N THR A 65 1.71 4.73 -5.70
CA THR A 65 2.37 4.55 -4.39
C THR A 65 2.08 3.17 -3.80
N ARG A 66 2.59 2.86 -2.60
CA ARG A 66 2.29 1.61 -1.88
C ARG A 66 1.26 1.81 -0.76
N GLY A 67 0.65 2.99 -0.64
CA GLY A 67 -0.35 3.30 0.38
C GLY A 67 0.22 3.41 1.80
N GLU A 68 1.51 3.71 1.95
CA GLU A 68 2.23 3.72 3.22
C GLU A 68 1.88 4.88 4.18
N GLY A 69 1.22 5.92 3.65
CA GLY A 69 0.74 7.08 4.39
C GLY A 69 -0.70 6.92 4.91
N GLY A 70 -1.38 5.85 4.47
CA GLY A 70 -2.75 5.48 4.81
C GLY A 70 -2.97 5.04 6.26
N GLN A 71 -4.24 4.80 6.61
CA GLN A 71 -4.62 4.28 7.92
C GLN A 71 -4.42 2.75 7.97
N ASN A 72 -4.46 2.16 9.17
CA ASN A 72 -4.41 0.70 9.31
C ASN A 72 -5.40 0.29 10.40
N ALA A 73 -6.49 -0.36 9.98
CA ALA A 73 -7.57 -0.82 10.85
C ALA A 73 -7.23 -2.13 11.59
N LEU A 74 -6.20 -2.86 11.16
CA LEU A 74 -5.90 -4.21 11.65
C LEU A 74 -4.85 -4.22 12.78
N GLY A 75 -3.85 -3.36 12.68
CA GLY A 75 -2.67 -3.50 13.53
C GLY A 75 -1.75 -2.27 13.59
N PRO A 76 -0.57 -2.44 14.21
CA PRO A 76 0.36 -1.35 14.47
C PRO A 76 1.28 -1.04 13.29
N GLU A 77 1.20 -1.76 12.17
CA GLU A 77 2.06 -1.52 11.00
C GLU A 77 1.79 -0.12 10.43
N ARG A 78 2.86 0.63 10.18
CA ARG A 78 2.86 1.99 9.63
C ARG A 78 3.99 2.14 8.62
N THR A 79 3.93 3.16 7.76
CA THR A 79 5.01 3.49 6.82
C THR A 79 5.40 2.26 5.97
N GLY A 80 6.69 1.92 5.88
CA GLY A 80 7.17 0.78 5.08
C GLY A 80 6.59 -0.58 5.45
N ALA A 81 6.20 -0.81 6.72
CA ALA A 81 5.52 -2.04 7.10
C ALA A 81 4.10 -2.09 6.51
N LEU A 82 3.38 -0.97 6.56
CA LEU A 82 2.06 -0.84 5.94
C LEU A 82 2.16 -0.93 4.41
N ALA A 83 3.18 -0.31 3.81
CA ALA A 83 3.50 -0.40 2.38
C ALA A 83 3.61 -1.86 1.90
N ALA A 84 4.34 -2.68 2.67
CA ALA A 84 4.55 -4.09 2.35
C ALA A 84 3.26 -4.90 2.52
N MET A 85 2.46 -4.59 3.55
CA MET A 85 1.14 -5.18 3.74
C MET A 85 0.21 -4.86 2.57
N ARG A 86 0.01 -3.57 2.27
CA ARG A 86 -0.90 -3.11 1.21
C ARG A 86 -0.46 -3.55 -0.19
N SER A 87 0.85 -3.71 -0.41
CA SER A 87 1.35 -4.35 -1.64
C SER A 87 0.85 -5.79 -1.77
N ARG A 88 0.92 -6.57 -0.69
CA ARG A 88 0.39 -7.94 -0.66
C ARG A 88 -1.14 -7.97 -0.75
N GLU A 89 -1.84 -7.02 -0.13
CA GLU A 89 -3.30 -6.89 -0.24
C GLU A 89 -3.70 -6.66 -1.70
N MET A 90 -3.03 -5.73 -2.39
CA MET A 90 -3.23 -5.48 -3.81
C MET A 90 -2.92 -6.70 -4.68
N GLU A 91 -1.87 -7.46 -4.39
CA GLU A 91 -1.55 -8.69 -5.15
C GLU A 91 -2.62 -9.77 -4.98
N GLU A 92 -3.18 -9.95 -3.78
CA GLU A 92 -4.28 -10.89 -3.58
C GLU A 92 -5.60 -10.37 -4.19
N ALA A 93 -5.88 -9.07 -4.07
CA ALA A 93 -7.02 -8.40 -4.71
C ALA A 93 -6.96 -8.53 -6.25
N ALA A 94 -5.76 -8.35 -6.83
CA ALA A 94 -5.51 -8.53 -8.25
C ALA A 94 -5.65 -9.98 -8.69
N ARG A 95 -5.32 -10.95 -7.84
CA ARG A 95 -5.54 -12.37 -8.12
C ARG A 95 -7.02 -12.71 -8.23
N GLU A 96 -7.88 -12.13 -7.38
CA GLU A 96 -9.34 -12.28 -7.50
C GLU A 96 -9.90 -11.63 -8.78
N LEU A 97 -9.37 -10.47 -9.17
CA LEU A 97 -9.75 -9.79 -10.42
C LEU A 97 -9.09 -10.37 -11.66
N ASP A 98 -8.20 -11.37 -11.53
CA ASP A 98 -7.34 -11.86 -12.61
C ASP A 98 -6.63 -10.72 -13.39
N ALA A 99 -6.06 -9.78 -12.63
CA ALA A 99 -5.40 -8.57 -13.11
C ALA A 99 -3.89 -8.57 -12.83
N GLY A 100 -3.12 -7.90 -13.69
CA GLY A 100 -1.73 -7.54 -13.39
C GLY A 100 -1.64 -6.27 -12.55
N VAL A 101 -0.52 -6.04 -11.88
CA VAL A 101 -0.24 -4.78 -11.15
C VAL A 101 1.09 -4.20 -11.61
N HIS A 102 1.10 -2.89 -11.85
CA HIS A 102 2.32 -2.14 -12.18
C HIS A 102 2.51 -1.02 -11.15
N TRP A 103 3.66 -0.96 -10.48
CA TRP A 103 3.92 0.02 -9.45
C TRP A 103 4.85 1.13 -9.95
N MET A 104 4.45 2.38 -9.76
CA MET A 104 5.35 3.51 -10.01
C MET A 104 6.26 3.75 -8.82
N GLY A 105 5.79 3.51 -7.59
CA GLY A 105 6.55 3.68 -6.35
C GLY A 105 7.25 2.39 -5.91
N HIS A 106 8.54 2.49 -5.58
CA HIS A 106 9.36 1.34 -5.17
C HIS A 106 9.64 1.27 -3.67
N GLY A 107 8.74 1.85 -2.87
CA GLY A 107 8.75 1.82 -1.41
C GLY A 107 9.12 3.17 -0.77
N PRO A 108 9.21 3.23 0.57
CA PRO A 108 9.26 4.49 1.32
C PRO A 108 10.50 5.37 1.08
N GLY A 109 11.54 4.82 0.46
CA GLY A 109 12.75 5.57 0.09
C GLY A 109 12.67 6.24 -1.28
N ASP A 110 11.66 5.90 -2.09
CA ASP A 110 11.43 6.50 -3.40
C ASP A 110 10.62 7.80 -3.23
N PRO A 111 10.97 8.92 -3.89
CA PRO A 111 10.13 10.11 -3.90
C PRO A 111 8.68 9.84 -4.32
N VAL A 112 8.44 8.89 -5.23
CA VAL A 112 7.09 8.43 -5.57
C VAL A 112 6.57 7.48 -4.48
N HIS A 113 6.20 8.04 -3.34
CA HIS A 113 5.63 7.33 -2.20
C HIS A 113 4.42 8.06 -1.64
N ASP A 114 3.60 7.36 -0.87
CA ASP A 114 2.49 7.96 -0.15
C ASP A 114 3.02 8.72 1.09
N PHE A 115 3.24 10.02 0.94
CA PHE A 115 3.68 10.90 2.02
C PHE A 115 2.52 11.37 2.92
N GLY A 116 1.34 10.77 2.80
CA GLY A 116 0.12 11.17 3.49
C GLY A 116 -0.80 12.03 2.64
N PHE A 117 -1.85 12.53 3.29
CA PHE A 117 -2.91 13.27 2.62
C PHE A 117 -2.37 14.58 2.03
N SER A 118 -2.76 14.88 0.80
CA SER A 118 -2.46 16.13 0.06
C SER A 118 -3.75 16.66 -0.54
N LYS A 119 -3.92 17.97 -0.65
CA LYS A 119 -5.03 18.59 -1.41
C LYS A 119 -4.62 19.00 -2.83
N SER A 120 -3.32 19.13 -3.09
CA SER A 120 -2.77 19.73 -4.32
C SER A 120 -2.08 18.67 -5.17
N GLY A 121 -2.56 18.49 -6.41
CA GLY A 121 -1.89 17.64 -7.41
C GLY A 121 -0.53 18.21 -7.81
N VAL A 122 -0.41 19.53 -7.91
CA VAL A 122 0.84 20.23 -8.27
C VAL A 122 1.92 19.97 -7.23
N ASP A 123 1.63 20.20 -5.94
CA ASP A 123 2.58 19.96 -4.84
C ASP A 123 2.97 18.48 -4.76
N THR A 124 2.03 17.58 -5.07
CA THR A 124 2.30 16.15 -5.12
C THR A 124 3.27 15.82 -6.27
N LEU A 125 3.05 16.33 -7.48
CA LEU A 125 3.96 16.11 -8.60
C LEU A 125 5.35 16.71 -8.34
N GLU A 126 5.44 17.85 -7.67
CA GLU A 126 6.73 18.41 -7.24
C GLU A 126 7.47 17.46 -6.28
N ARG A 127 6.76 16.88 -5.29
CA ARG A 127 7.35 15.94 -4.32
C ARG A 127 7.75 14.61 -4.94
N TRP A 128 6.90 14.05 -5.80
CA TRP A 128 7.18 12.79 -6.49
C TRP A 128 8.26 12.94 -7.57
N GLY A 129 8.49 14.17 -8.04
CA GLY A 129 9.27 14.47 -9.23
C GLY A 129 8.42 14.21 -10.47
N ARG A 130 7.86 15.28 -11.04
CA ARG A 130 6.94 15.24 -12.19
C ARG A 130 7.46 14.35 -13.32
N ASP A 131 8.68 14.60 -13.77
CA ASP A 131 9.28 13.84 -14.88
C ASP A 131 9.47 12.36 -14.55
N ARG A 132 9.71 12.03 -13.27
CA ARG A 132 9.91 10.65 -12.82
C ARG A 132 8.62 9.85 -12.86
N ILE A 133 7.52 10.38 -12.32
CA ILE A 133 6.23 9.67 -12.36
C ILE A 133 5.72 9.52 -13.80
N ILE A 134 5.91 10.56 -14.63
CA ILE A 134 5.54 10.52 -16.05
C ILE A 134 6.38 9.49 -16.81
N GLU A 135 7.72 9.47 -16.63
CA GLU A 135 8.60 8.49 -17.27
C GLU A 135 8.19 7.06 -16.95
N ARG A 136 7.87 6.77 -15.68
CA ARG A 136 7.45 5.43 -15.24
C ARG A 136 6.10 5.02 -15.84
N LEU A 137 5.16 5.96 -15.97
CA LEU A 137 3.89 5.71 -16.67
C LEU A 137 4.08 5.49 -18.16
N VAL A 138 4.96 6.26 -18.82
CA VAL A 138 5.33 6.05 -20.22
C VAL A 138 5.93 4.67 -20.42
N ARG A 139 6.84 4.26 -19.53
CA ARG A 139 7.43 2.93 -19.51
C ARG A 139 6.36 1.86 -19.34
N ALA A 140 5.41 2.05 -18.43
CA ALA A 140 4.29 1.12 -18.24
C ALA A 140 3.39 1.02 -19.48
N TYR A 141 3.10 2.13 -20.16
CA TYR A 141 2.31 2.11 -21.41
C TYR A 141 3.05 1.40 -22.55
N ARG A 142 4.36 1.61 -22.69
CA ARG A 142 5.18 0.92 -23.71
C ARG A 142 5.38 -0.57 -23.41
N THR A 143 5.43 -0.93 -22.13
CA THR A 143 5.57 -2.32 -21.66
C THR A 143 4.25 -3.09 -21.80
N GLU A 144 3.17 -2.56 -21.23
CA GLU A 144 1.88 -3.26 -21.15
C GLU A 144 1.03 -3.11 -22.40
N ARG A 145 1.33 -2.10 -23.22
CA ARG A 145 0.64 -1.75 -24.47
C ARG A 145 -0.90 -1.71 -24.31
N PRO A 146 -1.43 -0.87 -23.38
CA PRO A 146 -2.87 -0.79 -23.16
C PRO A 146 -3.59 -0.16 -24.35
N ASP A 147 -4.71 -0.75 -24.74
CA ASP A 147 -5.63 -0.17 -25.72
C ASP A 147 -6.46 0.95 -25.10
N ILE A 148 -6.86 0.73 -23.84
CA ILE A 148 -7.75 1.59 -23.08
C ILE A 148 -7.06 1.94 -21.77
N VAL A 149 -7.04 3.23 -21.43
CA VAL A 149 -6.61 3.73 -20.12
C VAL A 149 -7.77 4.43 -19.43
N ILE A 150 -7.98 4.12 -18.14
CA ILE A 150 -9.02 4.74 -17.31
C ILE A 150 -8.45 5.07 -15.92
N PRO A 151 -8.26 6.35 -15.58
CA PRO A 151 -7.95 6.72 -14.21
C PRO A 151 -9.15 6.49 -13.31
N THR A 152 -8.90 6.15 -12.05
CA THR A 152 -9.96 5.95 -11.07
C THR A 152 -10.66 7.26 -10.72
N PHE A 153 -9.88 8.35 -10.58
CA PHE A 153 -10.36 9.63 -10.07
C PHE A 153 -10.18 10.74 -11.10
N LEU A 154 -10.94 11.81 -10.93
CA LEU A 154 -10.79 13.04 -11.70
C LEU A 154 -9.69 13.93 -11.10
N ASP A 155 -8.96 14.65 -11.96
CA ASP A 155 -8.17 15.80 -11.51
C ASP A 155 -9.08 17.04 -11.35
N VAL A 156 -9.76 17.11 -10.22
CA VAL A 156 -10.61 18.27 -9.85
C VAL A 156 -10.32 18.71 -8.41
N PRO A 157 -10.47 20.02 -8.09
CA PRO A 157 -10.44 20.47 -6.71
C PRO A 157 -11.48 19.74 -5.85
N GLY A 158 -11.17 19.52 -4.58
CA GLY A 158 -12.00 18.69 -3.68
C GLY A 158 -11.54 17.23 -3.55
N GLN A 159 -10.62 16.79 -4.42
CA GLN A 159 -10.03 15.44 -4.39
C GLN A 159 -8.65 15.39 -3.74
N HIS A 160 -8.20 14.18 -3.38
CA HIS A 160 -6.84 13.97 -2.87
C HIS A 160 -5.80 14.35 -3.94
N GLY A 161 -4.79 15.13 -3.55
CA GLY A 161 -3.66 15.52 -4.41
C GLY A 161 -2.93 14.35 -5.09
N HIS A 162 -2.87 13.17 -4.46
CA HIS A 162 -2.29 11.98 -5.08
C HIS A 162 -3.12 11.47 -6.26
N HIS A 163 -4.45 11.42 -6.09
CA HIS A 163 -5.37 11.04 -7.17
C HIS A 163 -5.28 12.02 -8.33
N ARG A 164 -5.31 13.32 -8.03
CA ARG A 164 -5.17 14.41 -9.00
C ARG A 164 -3.86 14.32 -9.79
N ALA A 165 -2.73 14.19 -9.08
CA ALA A 165 -1.40 14.04 -9.67
C ALA A 165 -1.28 12.80 -10.55
N MET A 166 -1.84 11.66 -10.11
CA MET A 166 -1.82 10.42 -10.90
C MET A 166 -2.63 10.59 -12.20
N THR A 167 -3.81 11.19 -12.14
CA THR A 167 -4.65 11.42 -13.32
C THR A 167 -3.97 12.36 -14.31
N GLU A 168 -3.37 13.45 -13.83
CA GLU A 168 -2.59 14.38 -14.67
C GLU A 168 -1.37 13.69 -15.32
N ALA A 169 -0.62 12.90 -14.54
CA ALA A 169 0.55 12.18 -15.05
C ALA A 169 0.16 11.10 -16.07
N ALA A 170 -0.93 10.37 -15.83
CA ALA A 170 -1.46 9.35 -16.74
C ALA A 170 -1.88 9.97 -18.08
N GLU A 171 -2.59 11.10 -18.06
CA GLU A 171 -2.97 11.82 -19.27
C GLU A 171 -1.74 12.33 -20.04
N THR A 172 -0.76 12.92 -19.33
CA THR A 172 0.47 13.41 -19.94
C THR A 172 1.27 12.29 -20.61
N ALA A 173 1.32 11.11 -19.98
CA ALA A 173 2.03 9.94 -20.49
C ALA A 173 1.45 9.39 -21.80
N LEU A 174 0.19 9.68 -22.15
CA LEU A 174 -0.42 9.20 -23.41
C LEU A 174 0.36 9.69 -24.63
N GLY A 175 0.68 10.99 -24.68
CA GLY A 175 1.42 11.59 -25.79
C GLY A 175 2.87 11.13 -25.82
N LEU A 176 3.53 11.11 -24.67
CA LEU A 176 4.95 10.76 -24.56
C LEU A 176 5.22 9.27 -24.82
N ALA A 177 4.27 8.39 -24.52
CA ALA A 177 4.39 6.97 -24.86
C ALA A 177 4.42 6.73 -26.38
N ALA A 178 3.70 7.54 -27.15
CA ALA A 178 3.65 7.47 -28.62
C ALA A 178 4.83 8.19 -29.29
N ASP A 179 5.52 9.09 -28.58
CA ASP A 179 6.62 9.89 -29.10
C ASP A 179 7.93 9.06 -29.21
N PRO A 180 8.52 8.89 -30.41
CA PRO A 180 9.79 8.19 -30.60
C PRO A 180 11.02 8.96 -30.11
N ASP A 181 10.90 10.25 -29.78
CA ASP A 181 11.99 11.08 -29.27
C ASP A 181 11.96 11.20 -27.73
N ALA A 182 10.86 10.79 -27.09
CA ALA A 182 10.71 10.80 -25.64
C ALA A 182 11.35 9.56 -24.99
N PHE A 183 12.21 9.77 -24.00
CA PHE A 183 12.91 8.71 -23.23
C PHE A 183 13.63 7.70 -24.14
N PRO A 184 14.65 8.13 -24.92
CA PRO A 184 15.34 7.27 -25.88
C PRO A 184 15.95 6.00 -25.26
N GLU A 185 16.31 6.05 -23.97
CA GLU A 185 16.82 4.90 -23.21
C GLU A 185 15.81 3.72 -23.18
N HIS A 186 14.50 3.98 -23.28
CA HIS A 186 13.49 2.92 -23.36
C HIS A 186 13.69 2.02 -24.59
N PHE A 187 14.12 2.60 -25.71
CA PHE A 187 14.30 1.86 -26.96
C PHE A 187 15.57 1.01 -26.94
N GLU A 188 16.59 1.42 -26.20
CA GLU A 188 17.78 0.62 -25.91
C GLU A 188 17.44 -0.63 -25.10
N GLU A 189 16.43 -0.54 -24.22
CA GLU A 189 15.87 -1.65 -23.46
C GLU A 189 14.89 -2.53 -24.27
N GLY A 190 14.66 -2.20 -25.55
CA GLY A 190 13.80 -2.97 -26.44
C GLY A 190 12.32 -2.59 -26.39
N LEU A 191 11.95 -1.54 -25.64
CA LEU A 191 10.60 -0.97 -25.72
C LEU A 191 10.40 -0.28 -27.07
N ARG A 192 9.14 0.04 -27.38
CA ARG A 192 8.72 0.68 -28.62
C ARG A 192 7.67 1.74 -28.32
N PRO A 193 7.54 2.78 -29.16
CA PRO A 193 6.45 3.74 -29.01
C PRO A 193 5.10 3.02 -29.02
N TRP A 194 4.17 3.51 -28.21
CA TRP A 194 2.84 2.94 -28.09
C TRP A 194 1.78 4.03 -28.02
N THR A 195 0.78 3.94 -28.89
CA THR A 195 -0.38 4.84 -28.87
C THR A 195 -1.54 4.14 -28.17
N VAL A 196 -1.96 4.69 -27.02
CA VAL A 196 -3.19 4.27 -26.36
C VAL A 196 -4.37 4.70 -27.24
N ALA A 197 -5.24 3.76 -27.59
CA ALA A 197 -6.33 4.03 -28.53
C ALA A 197 -7.47 4.81 -27.87
N LYS A 198 -7.76 4.56 -26.59
CA LYS A 198 -8.83 5.23 -25.86
C LYS A 198 -8.42 5.67 -24.46
N TYR A 199 -8.80 6.88 -24.08
CA TYR A 199 -8.68 7.41 -22.73
C TYR A 199 -10.05 7.87 -22.24
N TYR A 200 -10.53 7.21 -21.18
CA TYR A 200 -11.77 7.58 -20.51
C TYR A 200 -11.49 8.25 -19.18
N LEU A 201 -12.48 8.99 -18.68
CA LEU A 201 -12.58 9.46 -17.30
C LEU A 201 -13.84 8.86 -16.67
N PRO A 202 -13.90 8.69 -15.34
CA PRO A 202 -15.16 8.40 -14.66
C PRO A 202 -16.14 9.56 -14.90
N ALA A 203 -17.39 9.24 -15.24
CA ALA A 203 -18.47 10.24 -15.38
C ALA A 203 -19.37 10.27 -14.14
N PHE A 204 -18.78 10.01 -12.96
CA PHE A 204 -19.43 10.05 -11.65
C PHE A 204 -18.50 10.70 -10.64
N SER A 205 -19.09 11.20 -9.55
CA SER A 205 -18.38 11.91 -8.49
C SER A 205 -17.51 10.96 -7.65
N GLY A 206 -16.30 11.38 -7.32
CA GLY A 206 -15.42 10.74 -6.35
C GLY A 206 -15.61 11.27 -4.91
N ALA A 207 -16.52 12.22 -4.70
CA ALA A 207 -16.85 12.76 -3.37
C ALA A 207 -17.36 11.68 -2.39
N GLY A 208 -17.14 11.90 -1.10
CA GLY A 208 -17.57 11.02 -0.01
C GLY A 208 -17.33 11.64 1.36
N ASP A 209 -17.17 10.85 2.42
CA ASP A 209 -16.95 11.37 3.79
C ASP A 209 -15.66 12.21 3.94
N THR A 210 -14.71 12.01 3.02
CA THR A 210 -13.40 12.67 3.05
C THR A 210 -13.25 13.77 2.00
N TYR A 211 -13.89 13.62 0.84
CA TYR A 211 -13.69 14.44 -0.37
C TYR A 211 -15.00 15.14 -0.78
N ASP A 212 -14.89 16.32 -1.38
CA ASP A 212 -16.04 17.08 -1.88
C ASP A 212 -15.73 17.68 -3.26
N ASP A 213 -16.06 16.96 -4.34
CA ASP A 213 -15.87 17.39 -5.72
C ASP A 213 -16.42 18.81 -5.93
N GLU A 214 -15.52 19.78 -6.11
CA GLU A 214 -15.92 21.19 -6.33
C GLU A 214 -16.46 21.42 -7.74
N VAL A 215 -16.14 20.50 -8.66
CA VAL A 215 -16.54 20.53 -10.06
C VAL A 215 -17.35 19.26 -10.37
N PRO A 216 -18.52 19.37 -11.03
CA PRO A 216 -19.29 18.18 -11.39
C PRO A 216 -18.51 17.26 -12.33
N PRO A 217 -18.76 15.95 -12.30
CA PRO A 217 -18.13 15.01 -13.23
C PRO A 217 -18.46 15.36 -14.68
N PRO A 218 -17.60 14.96 -15.65
CA PRO A 218 -17.85 15.21 -17.05
C PRO A 218 -19.10 14.46 -17.55
N GLU A 219 -19.66 14.90 -18.68
CA GLU A 219 -20.84 14.27 -19.28
C GLU A 219 -20.57 12.80 -19.62
N THR A 220 -21.55 11.94 -19.37
CA THR A 220 -21.48 10.53 -19.76
C THR A 220 -21.55 10.40 -21.29
N THR A 221 -20.55 9.77 -21.89
CA THR A 221 -20.55 9.45 -23.33
C THR A 221 -20.64 7.94 -23.58
N MET A 222 -20.47 7.14 -22.54
CA MET A 222 -20.55 5.69 -22.61
C MET A 222 -21.00 5.14 -21.25
N VAL A 223 -21.86 4.14 -21.24
CA VAL A 223 -22.20 3.39 -20.01
C VAL A 223 -21.71 1.97 -20.17
N VAL A 224 -20.84 1.52 -19.27
CA VAL A 224 -20.50 0.10 -19.17
C VAL A 224 -21.68 -0.60 -18.52
N GLU A 225 -22.57 -1.11 -19.36
CA GLU A 225 -23.63 -2.01 -18.90
C GLU A 225 -23.00 -3.31 -18.45
N ALA A 226 -23.16 -3.62 -17.18
CA ALA A 226 -22.57 -4.77 -16.49
C ALA A 226 -23.63 -5.43 -15.59
N GLY A 227 -24.84 -5.59 -16.14
CA GLY A 227 -25.76 -6.62 -15.67
C GLY A 227 -25.23 -8.04 -15.93
N GLY A 228 -25.90 -9.03 -15.36
CA GLY A 228 -25.54 -10.45 -15.47
C GLY A 228 -24.68 -10.95 -14.31
N ARG A 229 -24.20 -12.18 -14.44
CA ARG A 229 -23.42 -12.91 -13.43
C ARG A 229 -22.35 -13.76 -14.10
N ASP A 230 -21.24 -13.98 -13.41
CA ASP A 230 -20.23 -14.96 -13.80
C ASP A 230 -20.85 -16.36 -13.82
N PRO A 231 -20.79 -17.08 -14.95
CA PRO A 231 -21.50 -18.35 -15.10
C PRO A 231 -20.94 -19.47 -14.20
N ALA A 232 -19.68 -19.37 -13.76
CA ALA A 232 -19.06 -20.42 -12.95
C ALA A 232 -19.32 -20.26 -11.44
N THR A 233 -19.36 -19.01 -10.95
CA THR A 233 -19.56 -18.70 -9.53
C THR A 233 -20.99 -18.29 -9.21
N GLY A 234 -21.73 -17.76 -10.19
CA GLY A 234 -23.02 -17.13 -10.00
C GLY A 234 -22.95 -15.73 -9.38
N ALA A 235 -21.76 -15.20 -9.10
CA ALA A 235 -21.59 -13.85 -8.58
C ALA A 235 -21.81 -12.81 -9.69
N SER A 236 -22.42 -11.67 -9.35
CA SER A 236 -22.39 -10.47 -10.19
C SER A 236 -20.98 -9.90 -10.26
N TRP A 237 -20.71 -9.04 -11.24
CA TRP A 237 -19.38 -8.44 -11.39
C TRP A 237 -19.00 -7.57 -10.18
N ASP A 238 -19.96 -6.88 -9.60
CA ASP A 238 -19.77 -6.12 -8.36
C ASP A 238 -19.50 -7.03 -7.15
N GLU A 239 -20.18 -8.18 -7.03
CA GLU A 239 -19.87 -9.17 -5.98
C GLU A 239 -18.42 -9.67 -6.10
N ILE A 240 -17.93 -9.93 -7.32
CA ILE A 240 -16.51 -10.25 -7.56
C ILE A 240 -15.61 -9.06 -7.20
N GLY A 241 -16.04 -7.84 -7.52
CA GLY A 241 -15.38 -6.62 -7.07
C GLY A 241 -15.26 -6.55 -5.54
N GLU A 242 -16.31 -6.87 -4.80
CA GLU A 242 -16.27 -6.91 -3.33
C GLU A 242 -15.42 -8.07 -2.79
N PHE A 243 -15.28 -9.19 -3.51
CA PHE A 243 -14.31 -10.25 -3.17
C PHE A 243 -12.86 -9.76 -3.31
N SER A 244 -12.59 -8.92 -4.30
CA SER A 244 -11.29 -8.24 -4.44
C SER A 244 -11.08 -7.24 -3.30
N ARG A 245 -12.06 -6.38 -3.03
CA ARG A 245 -12.00 -5.36 -1.96
C ARG A 245 -11.84 -5.96 -0.57
N TYR A 246 -12.32 -7.18 -0.33
CA TYR A 246 -12.11 -7.91 0.92
C TYR A 246 -10.62 -8.05 1.29
N TYR A 247 -9.72 -8.10 0.30
CA TYR A 247 -8.28 -8.20 0.56
C TYR A 247 -7.65 -6.88 1.01
N HIS A 248 -8.28 -5.72 0.76
CA HIS A 248 -7.84 -4.42 1.29
C HIS A 248 -8.29 -4.22 2.75
N ALA A 249 -8.07 -5.25 3.58
CA ALA A 249 -8.58 -5.32 4.94
C ALA A 249 -7.92 -4.28 5.88
N SER A 250 -6.68 -3.86 5.60
CA SER A 250 -6.03 -2.75 6.32
C SER A 250 -6.81 -1.44 6.22
N GLN A 251 -7.58 -1.25 5.13
CA GLN A 251 -8.43 -0.09 4.88
C GLN A 251 -9.90 -0.34 5.24
N GLY A 252 -10.25 -1.52 5.75
CA GLY A 252 -11.62 -1.89 6.10
C GLY A 252 -12.55 -2.00 4.90
N MET A 253 -12.00 -2.33 3.72
CA MET A 253 -12.77 -2.50 2.50
C MET A 253 -13.43 -3.89 2.40
N GLY A 254 -14.37 -4.03 1.47
CA GLY A 254 -15.16 -5.22 1.27
C GLY A 254 -16.50 -5.14 2.01
N HIS A 255 -17.59 -5.03 1.26
CA HIS A 255 -18.93 -4.85 1.79
C HIS A 255 -19.89 -5.90 1.27
N TRP A 256 -20.71 -6.44 2.16
CA TRP A 256 -21.86 -7.25 1.76
C TRP A 256 -23.04 -6.33 1.42
N ARG A 257 -23.25 -6.07 0.12
CA ARG A 257 -24.32 -5.19 -0.35
C ARG A 257 -25.61 -5.97 -0.57
N ALA A 258 -26.75 -5.34 -0.28
CA ALA A 258 -28.05 -5.89 -0.64
C ALA A 258 -28.35 -5.74 -2.14
N GLU A 259 -27.84 -4.67 -2.75
CA GLU A 259 -27.99 -4.35 -4.16
C GLU A 259 -26.62 -4.01 -4.77
N SER A 260 -26.32 -4.64 -5.90
CA SER A 260 -25.07 -4.45 -6.63
C SER A 260 -25.27 -3.46 -7.78
N PRO A 261 -24.34 -2.49 -7.97
CA PRO A 261 -24.23 -1.74 -9.21
C PRO A 261 -24.19 -2.65 -10.44
N THR A 262 -24.88 -2.22 -11.50
CA THR A 262 -24.97 -2.94 -12.78
C THR A 262 -24.57 -2.09 -13.97
N ALA A 263 -24.18 -0.83 -13.74
CA ALA A 263 -23.81 0.12 -14.78
C ALA A 263 -22.80 1.13 -14.24
N TRP A 264 -21.80 1.45 -15.06
CA TRP A 264 -20.78 2.45 -14.74
C TRP A 264 -20.71 3.49 -15.86
N PRO A 265 -21.06 4.77 -15.60
CA PRO A 265 -20.96 5.82 -16.60
C PRO A 265 -19.52 6.32 -16.75
N LEU A 266 -19.06 6.43 -17.99
CA LEU A 266 -17.73 6.89 -18.38
C LEU A 266 -17.83 8.05 -19.39
N HIS A 267 -16.77 8.85 -19.44
CA HIS A 267 -16.58 9.93 -20.39
C HIS A 267 -15.38 9.63 -21.29
N LEU A 268 -15.61 9.50 -22.60
CA LEU A 268 -14.57 9.31 -23.61
C LEU A 268 -13.90 10.66 -23.90
N LYS A 269 -12.71 10.85 -23.34
CA LYS A 269 -11.93 12.07 -23.53
C LYS A 269 -11.11 12.02 -24.83
N HIS A 270 -10.50 10.87 -25.12
CA HIS A 270 -9.76 10.62 -26.36
C HIS A 270 -10.12 9.25 -26.95
N GLY A 271 -10.39 9.19 -28.25
CA GLY A 271 -10.68 7.96 -28.97
C GLY A 271 -10.42 8.08 -30.47
N PRO A 272 -10.38 6.96 -31.21
CA PRO A 272 -10.06 6.95 -32.64
C PRO A 272 -11.11 7.68 -33.51
N ARG A 273 -12.32 7.91 -32.96
CA ARG A 273 -13.41 8.63 -33.61
C ARG A 273 -13.71 9.98 -32.92
N GLY A 274 -12.71 10.54 -32.22
CA GLY A 274 -12.90 11.71 -31.36
C GLY A 274 -13.58 11.35 -30.04
N ASN A 275 -14.42 12.24 -29.52
CA ASN A 275 -15.16 12.11 -28.25
C ASN A 275 -16.66 11.75 -28.46
N ALA A 276 -17.01 11.18 -29.62
CA ALA A 276 -18.38 10.78 -29.91
C ALA A 276 -18.86 9.71 -28.92
N PRO A 277 -20.15 9.73 -28.51
CA PRO A 277 -20.70 8.70 -27.65
C PRO A 277 -20.54 7.29 -28.23
N GLU A 278 -20.32 6.32 -27.35
CA GLU A 278 -20.10 4.91 -27.71
C GLU A 278 -21.08 4.01 -26.98
N THR A 279 -21.38 2.86 -27.60
CA THR A 279 -22.32 1.88 -27.04
C THR A 279 -21.62 0.68 -26.41
N ASP A 280 -20.38 0.42 -26.82
CA ASP A 280 -19.53 -0.64 -26.28
C ASP A 280 -18.10 -0.11 -26.12
N ILE A 281 -17.43 -0.47 -25.01
CA ILE A 281 -16.04 -0.06 -24.73
C ILE A 281 -15.08 -0.47 -25.86
N ARG A 282 -15.42 -1.50 -26.63
CA ARG A 282 -14.62 -2.06 -27.73
C ARG A 282 -14.88 -1.39 -29.08
N ASP A 283 -15.84 -0.48 -29.18
CA ASP A 283 -16.20 0.14 -30.46
C ASP A 283 -14.95 0.75 -31.15
N GLY A 284 -14.71 0.41 -32.41
CA GLY A 284 -13.53 0.88 -33.15
C GLY A 284 -12.20 0.19 -32.80
N LEU A 285 -12.21 -0.89 -32.02
CA LEU A 285 -11.04 -1.72 -31.70
C LEU A 285 -11.20 -3.14 -32.22
N ALA A 286 -10.10 -3.77 -32.64
CA ALA A 286 -10.07 -5.20 -32.99
C ALA A 286 -10.09 -6.05 -31.71
N ALA A 287 -11.30 -6.39 -31.25
CA ALA A 287 -11.52 -6.98 -29.94
C ALA A 287 -11.10 -8.44 -29.81
N THR A 288 -11.15 -9.24 -30.88
CA THR A 288 -10.90 -10.70 -30.84
C THR A 288 -9.75 -11.11 -31.75
N ILE A 289 -9.22 -12.34 -31.60
CA ILE A 289 -8.18 -12.85 -32.51
C ILE A 289 -8.69 -12.83 -33.96
N GLY A 290 -9.93 -13.29 -34.19
CA GLY A 290 -10.53 -13.27 -35.53
C GLY A 290 -10.69 -11.86 -36.10
N SER A 291 -11.00 -10.86 -35.26
CA SER A 291 -11.15 -9.47 -35.73
C SER A 291 -9.83 -8.88 -36.27
N LEU A 292 -8.68 -9.36 -35.80
CA LEU A 292 -7.37 -8.97 -36.35
C LEU A 292 -7.24 -9.36 -37.82
N ALA A 293 -7.93 -10.41 -38.28
CA ALA A 293 -7.86 -10.89 -39.67
C ALA A 293 -8.34 -9.87 -40.70
N SER A 294 -9.14 -8.88 -40.27
CA SER A 294 -9.72 -7.85 -41.13
C SER A 294 -8.92 -6.55 -41.15
N LEU A 295 -7.80 -6.48 -40.42
CA LEU A 295 -6.95 -5.29 -40.40
C LEU A 295 -6.22 -5.11 -41.73
N GLU A 296 -6.06 -3.86 -42.14
CA GLU A 296 -5.26 -3.51 -43.30
C GLU A 296 -3.80 -3.99 -43.11
N GLY A 297 -3.21 -4.56 -44.17
CA GLY A 297 -1.85 -5.10 -44.13
C GLY A 297 -1.75 -6.57 -43.65
N VAL A 298 -2.84 -7.20 -43.20
CA VAL A 298 -2.84 -8.63 -42.86
C VAL A 298 -2.87 -9.48 -44.14
N SER A 299 -1.92 -10.41 -44.25
CA SER A 299 -1.86 -11.33 -45.39
C SER A 299 -3.00 -12.36 -45.37
N PRO A 300 -3.43 -12.90 -46.53
CA PRO A 300 -4.47 -13.94 -46.57
C PRO A 300 -4.15 -15.18 -45.73
N ALA A 301 -2.86 -15.54 -45.63
CA ALA A 301 -2.41 -16.66 -44.80
C ALA A 301 -2.56 -16.36 -43.30
N ALA A 302 -2.12 -15.17 -42.85
CA ALA A 302 -2.30 -14.74 -41.47
C ALA A 302 -3.80 -14.63 -41.12
N ALA A 303 -4.61 -14.06 -42.01
CA ALA A 303 -6.06 -13.94 -41.83
C ALA A 303 -6.74 -15.32 -41.69
N ALA A 304 -6.33 -16.31 -42.49
CA ALA A 304 -6.86 -17.67 -42.40
C ALA A 304 -6.57 -18.30 -41.03
N SER A 305 -5.32 -18.22 -40.55
CA SER A 305 -4.94 -18.74 -39.24
C SER A 305 -5.59 -17.98 -38.08
N LEU A 306 -5.73 -16.66 -38.14
CA LEU A 306 -6.44 -15.87 -37.13
C LEU A 306 -7.92 -16.30 -37.01
N ASN A 307 -8.60 -16.51 -38.13
CA ASN A 307 -9.98 -17.00 -38.13
C ASN A 307 -10.09 -18.45 -37.64
N ALA A 308 -9.15 -19.32 -38.02
CA ALA A 308 -9.11 -20.70 -37.55
C ALA A 308 -8.85 -20.78 -36.03
N ALA A 309 -7.96 -19.93 -35.51
CA ALA A 309 -7.71 -19.79 -34.08
C ALA A 309 -8.98 -19.34 -33.33
N GLN A 310 -9.70 -18.34 -33.85
CA GLN A 310 -10.96 -17.89 -33.27
C GLN A 310 -12.00 -19.02 -33.21
N ALA A 311 -12.21 -19.73 -34.33
CA ALA A 311 -13.17 -20.84 -34.36
C ALA A 311 -12.82 -21.94 -33.35
N ALA A 312 -11.54 -22.28 -33.21
CA ALA A 312 -11.07 -23.26 -32.24
C ALA A 312 -11.28 -22.79 -30.78
N ILE A 313 -11.10 -21.50 -30.49
CA ILE A 313 -11.41 -20.90 -29.19
C ILE A 313 -12.91 -20.99 -28.88
N ASP A 314 -13.75 -20.62 -29.84
CA ASP A 314 -15.22 -20.63 -29.68
C ASP A 314 -15.72 -22.08 -29.44
N GLU A 315 -15.20 -23.05 -30.20
CA GLU A 315 -15.47 -24.48 -30.01
C GLU A 315 -15.00 -24.97 -28.63
N ALA A 316 -13.81 -24.55 -28.18
CA ALA A 316 -13.28 -24.92 -26.87
C ALA A 316 -14.12 -24.35 -25.72
N GLN A 317 -14.56 -23.10 -25.83
CA GLN A 317 -15.46 -22.46 -24.87
C GLN A 317 -16.81 -23.18 -24.80
N ALA A 318 -17.38 -23.54 -25.97
CA ALA A 318 -18.63 -24.30 -26.04
C ALA A 318 -18.52 -25.73 -25.50
N ALA A 319 -17.30 -26.30 -25.44
CA ALA A 319 -17.05 -27.63 -24.89
C ALA A 319 -16.93 -27.65 -23.36
N PHE A 320 -16.84 -26.49 -22.68
CA PHE A 320 -16.81 -26.44 -21.21
C PHE A 320 -18.04 -27.11 -20.59
N PRO A 321 -17.90 -27.94 -19.53
CA PRO A 321 -16.68 -28.22 -18.76
C PRO A 321 -15.92 -29.49 -19.18
N ASP A 322 -16.15 -30.04 -20.38
CA ASP A 322 -15.53 -31.29 -20.84
C ASP A 322 -14.07 -31.09 -21.27
N GLY A 323 -13.16 -31.19 -20.31
CA GLY A 323 -11.72 -31.03 -20.52
C GLY A 323 -11.15 -31.93 -21.63
N ALA A 324 -11.65 -33.16 -21.79
CA ALA A 324 -11.15 -34.08 -22.82
C ALA A 324 -11.48 -33.61 -24.23
N ARG A 325 -12.64 -32.95 -24.41
CA ARG A 325 -13.00 -32.29 -25.68
C ARG A 325 -12.29 -30.95 -25.86
N MET A 326 -12.06 -30.22 -24.77
CA MET A 326 -11.45 -28.88 -24.82
C MET A 326 -9.97 -28.93 -25.18
N VAL A 327 -9.19 -29.85 -24.62
CA VAL A 327 -7.73 -29.92 -24.84
C VAL A 327 -7.37 -29.91 -26.34
N PRO A 328 -7.86 -30.82 -27.21
CA PRO A 328 -7.48 -30.80 -28.63
C PRO A 328 -7.92 -29.51 -29.35
N LEU A 329 -9.03 -28.88 -28.93
CA LEU A 329 -9.50 -27.61 -29.50
C LEU A 329 -8.58 -26.44 -29.10
N LEU A 330 -8.18 -26.38 -27.83
CA LEU A 330 -7.23 -25.40 -27.34
C LEU A 330 -5.84 -25.56 -27.97
N LEU A 331 -5.38 -26.80 -28.18
CA LEU A 331 -4.12 -27.07 -28.88
C LEU A 331 -4.17 -26.61 -30.35
N ARG A 332 -5.30 -26.83 -31.03
CA ARG A 332 -5.53 -26.26 -32.36
C ARG A 332 -5.49 -24.73 -32.33
N ALA A 333 -6.14 -24.11 -31.35
CA ALA A 333 -6.11 -22.66 -31.19
C ALA A 333 -4.68 -22.13 -30.96
N ALA A 334 -3.87 -22.80 -30.14
CA ALA A 334 -2.47 -22.43 -29.90
C ALA A 334 -1.64 -22.52 -31.19
N SER A 335 -1.78 -23.62 -31.93
CA SER A 335 -1.09 -23.85 -33.20
C SER A 335 -1.43 -22.77 -34.24
N GLU A 336 -2.72 -22.51 -34.46
CA GLU A 336 -3.16 -21.48 -35.41
C GLU A 336 -2.77 -20.07 -34.98
N THR A 337 -2.79 -19.78 -33.67
CA THR A 337 -2.30 -18.50 -33.13
C THR A 337 -0.79 -18.35 -33.36
N GLY A 338 -0.02 -19.44 -33.22
CA GLY A 338 1.41 -19.49 -33.52
C GLY A 338 1.70 -19.26 -35.01
N ALA A 339 0.96 -19.92 -35.89
CA ALA A 339 1.05 -19.72 -37.34
C ALA A 339 0.71 -18.28 -37.74
N ALA A 340 -0.36 -17.71 -37.18
CA ALA A 340 -0.71 -16.31 -37.37
C ALA A 340 0.39 -15.37 -36.86
N HIS A 341 0.95 -15.66 -35.68
CA HIS A 341 2.07 -14.91 -35.13
C HIS A 341 3.24 -14.89 -36.11
N GLU A 342 3.69 -16.03 -36.62
CA GLU A 342 4.78 -16.09 -37.60
C GLU A 342 4.45 -15.40 -38.93
N ALA A 343 3.21 -15.51 -39.40
CA ALA A 343 2.77 -14.97 -40.68
C ALA A 343 2.52 -13.44 -40.68
N LEU A 344 2.32 -12.82 -39.51
CA LEU A 344 2.24 -11.35 -39.41
C LEU A 344 3.58 -10.72 -39.81
N SER A 345 3.53 -9.62 -40.56
CA SER A 345 4.72 -8.87 -40.99
C SER A 345 4.45 -7.36 -41.04
N GLY A 346 5.51 -6.55 -41.20
CA GLY A 346 5.43 -5.10 -41.28
C GLY A 346 4.83 -4.44 -40.03
N ASP A 347 4.16 -3.31 -40.22
CA ASP A 347 3.59 -2.49 -39.14
C ASP A 347 2.54 -3.25 -38.32
N VAL A 348 1.77 -4.14 -38.97
CA VAL A 348 0.77 -4.96 -38.27
C VAL A 348 1.44 -5.92 -37.30
N ALA A 349 2.60 -6.49 -37.65
CA ALA A 349 3.35 -7.32 -36.71
C ALA A 349 3.85 -6.50 -35.52
N GLU A 350 4.45 -5.33 -35.75
CA GLU A 350 4.95 -4.44 -34.69
C GLU A 350 3.82 -4.10 -33.69
N ALA A 351 2.63 -3.80 -34.23
CA ALA A 351 1.46 -3.38 -33.46
C ALA A 351 0.75 -4.54 -32.73
N HIS A 352 0.65 -5.74 -33.31
CA HIS A 352 -0.26 -6.79 -32.82
C HIS A 352 0.39 -8.11 -32.42
N ARG A 353 1.66 -8.35 -32.74
CA ARG A 353 2.36 -9.62 -32.41
C ARG A 353 2.35 -9.94 -30.91
N HIS A 354 2.50 -8.91 -30.06
CA HIS A 354 2.47 -9.05 -28.61
C HIS A 354 1.14 -9.65 -28.10
N ARG A 355 0.03 -9.38 -28.79
CA ARG A 355 -1.30 -9.92 -28.46
C ARG A 355 -1.34 -11.41 -28.67
N LEU A 356 -0.83 -11.89 -29.80
CA LEU A 356 -0.80 -13.31 -30.13
C LEU A 356 0.14 -14.08 -29.22
N ALA A 357 1.32 -13.52 -28.91
CA ALA A 357 2.24 -14.09 -27.93
C ALA A 357 1.57 -14.29 -26.55
N ARG A 358 0.84 -13.26 -26.08
CA ARG A 358 0.05 -13.36 -24.84
C ARG A 358 -1.07 -14.41 -24.95
N LYS A 359 -1.84 -14.42 -26.04
CA LYS A 359 -2.92 -15.40 -26.23
C LYS A 359 -2.40 -16.83 -26.21
N ILE A 360 -1.21 -17.10 -26.75
CA ILE A 360 -0.58 -18.43 -26.65
C ILE A 360 -0.35 -18.82 -25.17
N SER A 361 0.21 -17.92 -24.34
CA SER A 361 0.40 -18.19 -22.91
C SER A 361 -0.91 -18.39 -22.15
N GLU A 362 -1.96 -17.65 -22.50
CA GLU A 362 -3.28 -17.83 -21.89
C GLU A 362 -3.97 -19.13 -22.34
N ILE A 363 -3.81 -19.53 -23.60
CA ILE A 363 -4.29 -20.82 -24.11
C ILE A 363 -3.56 -21.94 -23.38
N ASP A 364 -2.24 -21.86 -23.22
CA ASP A 364 -1.47 -22.86 -22.46
C ASP A 364 -1.96 -22.98 -21.01
N ALA A 365 -2.25 -21.85 -20.34
CA ALA A 365 -2.83 -21.87 -19.01
C ALA A 365 -4.20 -22.57 -18.97
N ALA A 366 -5.05 -22.35 -19.99
CA ALA A 366 -6.33 -23.05 -20.12
C ALA A 366 -6.15 -24.55 -20.42
N VAL A 367 -5.16 -24.92 -21.24
CA VAL A 367 -4.82 -26.32 -21.55
C VAL A 367 -4.41 -27.07 -20.29
N LEU A 368 -3.52 -26.49 -19.47
CA LEU A 368 -3.09 -27.10 -18.21
C LEU A 368 -4.27 -27.40 -17.29
N LEU A 369 -5.18 -26.42 -17.11
CA LEU A 369 -6.38 -26.59 -16.28
C LEU A 369 -7.37 -27.62 -16.87
N ALA A 370 -7.58 -27.61 -18.19
CA ALA A 370 -8.46 -28.55 -18.89
C ALA A 370 -7.94 -29.99 -18.79
N ALA A 371 -6.62 -30.17 -18.94
CA ALA A 371 -5.91 -31.44 -18.78
C ALA A 371 -5.86 -31.94 -17.33
N GLY A 372 -6.32 -31.14 -16.36
CA GLY A 372 -6.32 -31.51 -14.95
C GLY A 372 -4.94 -31.41 -14.30
N ILE A 373 -4.05 -30.60 -14.87
CA ILE A 373 -2.75 -30.29 -14.29
C ILE A 373 -2.91 -29.20 -13.25
N ASP A 374 -2.36 -29.45 -12.06
CA ASP A 374 -2.38 -28.55 -10.94
C ASP A 374 -1.05 -28.61 -10.20
N VAL A 375 -0.52 -27.45 -9.84
CA VAL A 375 0.86 -27.27 -9.38
C VAL A 375 0.84 -26.54 -8.05
N GLU A 376 1.35 -27.19 -7.01
CA GLU A 376 1.61 -26.58 -5.70
C GLU A 376 3.12 -26.47 -5.51
N ALA A 377 3.63 -25.29 -5.20
CA ALA A 377 5.07 -25.06 -5.02
C ALA A 377 5.36 -24.28 -3.74
N TRP A 378 6.40 -24.69 -3.00
CA TRP A 378 6.83 -24.03 -1.77
C TRP A 378 8.32 -24.23 -1.51
N ALA A 379 8.93 -23.34 -0.73
CA ALA A 379 10.32 -23.44 -0.32
C ALA A 379 10.45 -23.80 1.17
N GLU A 380 11.45 -24.62 1.51
CA GLU A 380 11.79 -25.04 2.87
C GLU A 380 13.28 -24.76 3.16
N PRO A 381 13.63 -23.83 4.06
CA PRO A 381 12.73 -22.83 4.66
C PRO A 381 12.22 -21.80 3.62
N PRO A 382 11.11 -21.08 3.90
CA PRO A 382 10.54 -20.07 2.99
C PRO A 382 11.36 -18.76 2.97
N ASN A 383 12.34 -18.64 3.84
CA ASN A 383 13.31 -17.55 3.83
C ASN A 383 14.70 -18.10 4.14
N ALA A 384 15.71 -17.58 3.45
CA ALA A 384 17.09 -18.03 3.63
C ALA A 384 18.06 -16.84 3.51
N PRO A 385 19.12 -16.78 4.33
CA PRO A 385 20.11 -15.74 4.17
C PRO A 385 21.10 -16.00 3.04
N PRO A 386 21.84 -14.96 2.59
CA PRO A 386 22.99 -15.13 1.72
C PRO A 386 23.94 -16.21 2.26
N GLY A 387 24.36 -17.14 1.40
CA GLY A 387 25.20 -18.29 1.74
C GLY A 387 24.47 -19.51 2.29
N ALA A 388 23.17 -19.43 2.57
CA ALA A 388 22.40 -20.57 3.07
C ALA A 388 21.80 -21.43 1.96
N SER A 389 21.44 -22.66 2.34
CA SER A 389 20.70 -23.59 1.50
C SER A 389 19.21 -23.62 1.84
N ALA A 390 18.38 -23.86 0.84
CA ALA A 390 16.96 -24.14 0.98
C ALA A 390 16.57 -25.28 0.02
N THR A 391 15.30 -25.67 0.00
CA THR A 391 14.77 -26.65 -0.95
C THR A 391 13.47 -26.14 -1.53
N LEU A 392 13.38 -26.03 -2.86
CA LEU A 392 12.11 -25.85 -3.55
C LEU A 392 11.44 -27.20 -3.70
N LYS A 393 10.18 -27.32 -3.28
CA LYS A 393 9.35 -28.51 -3.47
C LYS A 393 8.19 -28.16 -4.39
N VAL A 394 7.93 -29.03 -5.34
CA VAL A 394 6.86 -28.90 -6.32
C VAL A 394 6.05 -30.18 -6.28
N ARG A 395 4.78 -30.07 -5.88
CA ARG A 395 3.80 -31.13 -6.01
C ARG A 395 3.03 -30.91 -7.29
N LEU A 396 2.96 -31.96 -8.10
CA LEU A 396 2.15 -31.97 -9.31
C LEU A 396 1.01 -32.96 -9.16
N HIS A 397 -0.19 -32.48 -9.48
CA HIS A 397 -1.38 -33.29 -9.67
C HIS A 397 -1.71 -33.31 -11.17
N GLY A 398 -1.87 -34.49 -11.76
CA GLY A 398 -2.12 -34.65 -13.19
C GLY A 398 -2.37 -36.12 -13.55
N PRO A 399 -2.70 -36.42 -14.82
CA PRO A 399 -2.90 -37.78 -15.28
C PRO A 399 -1.61 -38.61 -15.16
N GLU A 400 -1.73 -39.87 -14.74
CA GLU A 400 -0.60 -40.79 -14.63
C GLU A 400 0.10 -40.96 -15.99
N GLY A 401 1.43 -40.90 -16.00
CA GLY A 401 2.25 -41.13 -17.20
C GLY A 401 2.47 -39.92 -18.11
N ALA A 402 1.99 -38.72 -17.75
CA ALA A 402 2.36 -37.50 -18.48
C ALA A 402 3.85 -37.18 -18.31
N ASP A 403 4.56 -36.90 -19.41
CA ASP A 403 5.95 -36.43 -19.40
C ASP A 403 5.97 -34.93 -19.11
N ILE A 404 6.21 -34.58 -17.85
CA ILE A 404 6.16 -33.20 -17.36
C ILE A 404 7.53 -32.77 -16.87
N ARG A 405 8.06 -31.72 -17.50
CA ARG A 405 9.30 -31.09 -17.10
C ARG A 405 9.02 -29.92 -16.16
N ILE A 406 9.47 -30.05 -14.92
CA ILE A 406 9.42 -28.99 -13.92
C ILE A 406 10.76 -28.27 -13.92
N ARG A 407 10.75 -26.92 -13.96
CA ARG A 407 11.95 -26.09 -13.88
C ARG A 407 11.76 -25.00 -12.82
N PRO A 408 12.70 -24.85 -11.87
CA PRO A 408 12.75 -23.67 -11.03
C PRO A 408 12.99 -22.42 -11.89
N TRP A 409 12.25 -21.35 -11.60
CA TRP A 409 12.50 -20.02 -12.15
C TRP A 409 13.03 -19.13 -11.03
N ALA A 410 14.35 -19.04 -10.95
CA ALA A 410 15.07 -18.39 -9.87
C ALA A 410 15.66 -17.05 -10.34
N GLY A 411 15.48 -16.01 -9.53
CA GLY A 411 16.07 -14.70 -9.74
C GLY A 411 17.58 -14.68 -9.46
N ALA A 412 18.20 -13.52 -9.70
CA ALA A 412 19.62 -13.33 -9.43
C ALA A 412 19.98 -13.69 -7.98
N GLY A 413 21.09 -14.40 -7.80
CA GLY A 413 21.59 -14.81 -6.48
C GLY A 413 21.02 -16.13 -5.94
N ILE A 414 20.09 -16.81 -6.62
CA ILE A 414 19.60 -18.14 -6.24
C ILE A 414 20.08 -19.17 -7.26
N VAL A 415 20.83 -20.17 -6.78
CA VAL A 415 21.32 -21.30 -7.59
C VAL A 415 20.47 -22.53 -7.31
N THR A 416 19.98 -23.17 -8.36
CA THR A 416 19.13 -24.37 -8.26
C THR A 416 19.92 -25.62 -8.65
N GLY A 417 19.90 -26.62 -7.79
CA GLY A 417 20.46 -27.95 -8.03
C GLY A 417 19.59 -28.80 -8.96
N PRO A 418 20.03 -30.04 -9.26
CA PRO A 418 19.27 -30.98 -10.08
C PRO A 418 17.95 -31.37 -9.43
N ALA A 419 16.98 -31.80 -10.25
CA ALA A 419 15.71 -32.34 -9.78
C ALA A 419 15.93 -33.67 -9.05
N GLU A 420 15.27 -33.84 -7.91
CA GLU A 420 15.24 -35.08 -7.14
C GLU A 420 13.79 -35.44 -6.81
N HIS A 421 13.46 -36.74 -6.81
CA HIS A 421 12.11 -37.18 -6.46
C HIS A 421 12.02 -37.53 -4.96
N GLU A 422 11.20 -36.80 -4.22
CA GLU A 422 10.88 -37.12 -2.82
C GLU A 422 9.77 -38.17 -2.74
N SER A 423 8.84 -38.14 -3.70
CA SER A 423 7.78 -39.12 -3.89
C SER A 423 7.31 -39.10 -5.36
N PRO A 424 6.42 -40.01 -5.80
CA PRO A 424 5.89 -39.98 -7.17
C PRO A 424 5.23 -38.66 -7.57
N SER A 425 4.70 -37.88 -6.61
CA SER A 425 4.00 -36.61 -6.86
C SER A 425 4.79 -35.37 -6.46
N VAL A 426 5.95 -35.52 -5.83
CA VAL A 426 6.73 -34.39 -5.28
C VAL A 426 8.16 -34.43 -5.81
N THR A 427 8.50 -33.41 -6.58
CA THR A 427 9.87 -33.14 -7.04
C THR A 427 10.47 -32.05 -6.17
N ARG A 428 11.72 -32.24 -5.73
CA ARG A 428 12.47 -31.26 -4.95
C ARG A 428 13.71 -30.81 -5.72
N PHE A 429 14.09 -29.56 -5.50
CA PHE A 429 15.28 -28.93 -6.04
C PHE A 429 16.07 -28.33 -4.88
N PRO A 430 17.28 -28.81 -4.60
CA PRO A 430 18.19 -28.12 -3.69
C PRO A 430 18.43 -26.69 -4.17
N LEU A 431 18.44 -25.73 -3.26
CA LEU A 431 18.72 -24.33 -3.55
C LEU A 431 19.92 -23.88 -2.74
N THR A 432 20.74 -23.01 -3.32
CA THR A 432 21.81 -22.28 -2.61
C THR A 432 21.67 -20.81 -2.91
N VAL A 433 21.60 -19.98 -1.87
CA VAL A 433 21.62 -18.52 -2.00
C VAL A 433 23.07 -18.06 -2.02
N SER A 434 23.46 -17.29 -3.04
CA SER A 434 24.79 -16.69 -3.14
C SER A 434 25.13 -15.86 -1.89
N GLU A 435 26.40 -15.88 -1.47
CA GLU A 435 26.88 -15.04 -0.36
C GLU A 435 26.75 -13.53 -0.63
N HIS A 436 26.64 -13.16 -1.91
CA HIS A 436 26.49 -11.80 -2.42
C HIS A 436 25.07 -11.51 -2.91
N ALA A 437 24.10 -12.39 -2.64
CA ALA A 437 22.73 -12.13 -3.04
C ALA A 437 22.15 -10.92 -2.29
N ASP A 438 21.46 -10.05 -3.01
CA ASP A 438 20.73 -8.94 -2.43
C ASP A 438 19.55 -9.44 -1.59
N LEU A 439 19.19 -8.66 -0.58
CA LEU A 439 17.98 -8.92 0.20
C LEU A 439 16.75 -8.74 -0.68
N THR A 440 15.76 -9.62 -0.51
CA THR A 440 14.52 -9.52 -1.28
C THR A 440 13.76 -8.25 -0.90
N THR A 441 13.48 -7.41 -1.90
CA THR A 441 12.62 -6.24 -1.73
C THR A 441 11.21 -6.63 -1.31
N SER A 442 10.62 -5.87 -0.40
CA SER A 442 9.19 -5.99 -0.07
C SER A 442 8.29 -5.22 -1.04
N TYR A 443 8.86 -4.58 -2.07
CA TYR A 443 8.18 -3.69 -3.00
C TYR A 443 8.49 -4.08 -4.46
N PRO A 444 8.04 -5.25 -4.93
CA PRO A 444 8.28 -5.69 -6.31
C PRO A 444 7.61 -4.73 -7.31
N PRO A 445 8.25 -4.37 -8.43
CA PRO A 445 7.73 -3.36 -9.37
C PRO A 445 6.49 -3.83 -10.14
N PHE A 446 6.27 -5.13 -10.25
CA PHE A 446 5.14 -5.72 -10.96
C PHE A 446 4.58 -6.95 -10.26
N TYR A 447 3.33 -7.28 -10.59
CA TYR A 447 2.66 -8.55 -10.31
C TYR A 447 1.96 -9.04 -11.57
N GLU A 448 2.16 -10.30 -11.93
CA GLU A 448 1.56 -10.94 -13.10
C GLU A 448 0.50 -11.96 -12.69
N ASN A 449 -0.68 -11.89 -13.33
CA ASN A 449 -1.80 -12.78 -13.04
C ASN A 449 -1.59 -14.23 -13.51
N LEU A 450 -0.73 -14.44 -14.53
CA LEU A 450 -0.33 -15.77 -15.00
C LEU A 450 0.85 -16.37 -14.22
N GLY A 451 1.23 -15.73 -13.11
CA GLY A 451 2.21 -16.23 -12.16
C GLY A 451 3.67 -16.00 -12.54
N GLY A 452 4.54 -16.54 -11.69
CA GLY A 452 5.97 -16.35 -11.77
C GLY A 452 6.48 -15.14 -10.98
N ASN A 453 5.75 -14.73 -9.97
CA ASN A 453 6.05 -13.59 -9.13
C ASN A 453 7.11 -13.91 -8.07
N GLY A 454 7.82 -12.89 -7.62
CA GLY A 454 8.86 -12.99 -6.59
C GLY A 454 10.20 -13.53 -7.11
N PRO A 455 11.20 -13.66 -6.22
CA PRO A 455 12.56 -14.09 -6.60
C PRO A 455 12.66 -15.58 -6.91
N LEU A 456 11.62 -16.37 -6.62
CA LEU A 456 11.57 -17.79 -6.90
C LEU A 456 10.14 -18.19 -7.27
N SER A 457 10.00 -18.86 -8.41
CA SER A 457 8.74 -19.45 -8.88
C SER A 457 9.03 -20.75 -9.65
N VAL A 458 7.99 -21.37 -10.20
CA VAL A 458 8.12 -22.64 -10.93
C VAL A 458 7.57 -22.50 -12.34
N ALA A 459 8.28 -23.04 -13.32
CA ALA A 459 7.78 -23.27 -14.66
C ALA A 459 7.48 -24.77 -14.87
N VAL A 460 6.36 -25.05 -15.52
CA VAL A 460 5.97 -26.39 -15.94
C VAL A 460 5.86 -26.42 -17.45
N GLU A 461 6.48 -27.42 -18.06
CA GLU A 461 6.50 -27.64 -19.49
C GLU A 461 6.15 -29.09 -19.82
N MET A 462 5.29 -29.31 -20.81
CA MET A 462 4.92 -30.65 -21.28
C MET A 462 4.57 -30.64 -22.77
N ALA A 463 4.71 -31.79 -23.42
CA ALA A 463 4.21 -31.99 -24.77
C ALA A 463 2.82 -32.64 -24.72
N ILE A 464 1.83 -32.01 -25.35
CA ILE A 464 0.50 -32.61 -25.58
C ILE A 464 0.22 -32.54 -27.07
N ASP A 465 0.02 -33.70 -27.71
CA ASP A 465 -0.25 -33.84 -29.15
C ASP A 465 0.67 -33.00 -30.06
N GLY A 466 1.96 -32.91 -29.70
CA GLY A 466 2.98 -32.20 -30.47
C GLY A 466 3.15 -30.71 -30.15
N HIS A 467 2.24 -30.10 -29.38
CA HIS A 467 2.38 -28.73 -28.86
C HIS A 467 3.12 -28.73 -27.52
N ARG A 468 4.02 -27.77 -27.32
CA ARG A 468 4.72 -27.57 -26.04
C ARG A 468 3.94 -26.57 -25.20
N VAL A 469 3.23 -27.07 -24.20
CA VAL A 469 2.46 -26.27 -23.25
C VAL A 469 3.40 -25.76 -22.16
N PHE A 470 3.34 -24.47 -21.84
CA PHE A 470 4.15 -23.83 -20.81
C PHE A 470 3.31 -23.02 -19.81
N GLY A 471 3.59 -23.15 -18.51
CA GLY A 471 2.94 -22.34 -17.47
C GLY A 471 3.90 -21.96 -16.34
N ARG A 472 3.66 -20.79 -15.71
CA ARG A 472 4.39 -20.32 -14.53
C ARG A 472 3.48 -20.32 -13.30
N PHE A 473 4.06 -20.63 -12.14
CA PHE A 473 3.34 -20.80 -10.88
C PHE A 473 4.10 -20.14 -9.74
N ASP A 474 3.38 -19.30 -8.99
CA ASP A 474 3.89 -18.68 -7.77
C ASP A 474 4.06 -19.73 -6.65
N LEU A 475 4.91 -19.43 -5.68
CA LEU A 475 4.97 -20.23 -4.46
C LEU A 475 3.79 -19.88 -3.54
N GLU A 476 3.36 -20.86 -2.73
CA GLU A 476 2.32 -20.65 -1.72
C GLU A 476 2.66 -19.54 -0.72
N GLU A 477 3.92 -19.47 -0.31
CA GLU A 477 4.50 -18.34 0.43
C GLU A 477 5.68 -17.83 -0.41
N PRO A 478 5.77 -16.52 -0.70
CA PRO A 478 6.90 -15.96 -1.43
C PRO A 478 8.23 -16.30 -0.74
N PHE A 479 9.20 -16.78 -1.52
CA PHE A 479 10.56 -16.98 -1.00
C PHE A 479 11.24 -15.62 -0.78
N ALA A 480 11.93 -15.45 0.35
CA ALA A 480 12.64 -14.21 0.66
C ALA A 480 14.09 -14.46 1.09
N ILE A 481 15.01 -13.72 0.48
CA ILE A 481 16.39 -13.59 0.93
C ILE A 481 16.42 -12.55 2.05
N VAL A 482 16.77 -12.97 3.26
CA VAL A 482 16.74 -12.14 4.48
C VAL A 482 18.09 -12.16 5.19
N PRO A 483 18.44 -11.17 6.02
CA PRO A 483 19.69 -11.21 6.79
C PRO A 483 19.80 -12.46 7.68
N ALA A 484 21.02 -13.00 7.81
CA ALA A 484 21.29 -14.16 8.69
C ALA A 484 21.09 -13.83 10.18
N HIS A 485 21.20 -12.56 10.52
CA HIS A 485 21.07 -12.03 11.87
C HIS A 485 20.00 -10.95 11.88
N SER A 486 19.29 -10.82 13.00
CA SER A 486 18.45 -9.65 13.26
C SER A 486 18.81 -9.01 14.59
N LEU A 487 18.76 -7.68 14.64
CA LEU A 487 19.07 -6.88 15.82
C LEU A 487 17.81 -6.17 16.31
N LEU A 488 17.46 -6.43 17.58
CA LEU A 488 16.43 -5.70 18.29
C LEU A 488 17.07 -4.77 19.31
N LEU A 489 16.60 -3.52 19.31
CA LEU A 489 17.10 -2.43 20.13
C LEU A 489 15.97 -1.86 20.98
N ASP A 490 16.21 -1.69 22.28
CA ASP A 490 15.27 -1.03 23.18
C ASP A 490 15.99 -0.08 24.16
N PRO A 491 15.68 1.22 24.17
CA PRO A 491 14.76 1.91 23.25
C PRO A 491 15.35 2.04 21.83
N PRO A 492 14.51 2.14 20.78
CA PRO A 492 14.96 2.37 19.42
C PRO A 492 15.44 3.81 19.19
N ALA A 493 15.09 4.74 20.09
CA ALA A 493 15.55 6.11 20.05
C ALA A 493 15.73 6.68 21.47
N ILE A 494 16.65 7.63 21.61
CA ILE A 494 16.98 8.33 22.86
C ILE A 494 16.59 9.80 22.73
N ILE A 495 15.89 10.33 23.73
CA ILE A 495 15.67 11.77 23.88
C ILE A 495 16.68 12.28 24.90
N ALA A 496 17.63 13.09 24.44
CA ALA A 496 18.72 13.63 25.25
C ALA A 496 18.50 15.12 25.48
N ARG A 497 18.17 15.50 26.72
CA ARG A 497 18.06 16.91 27.10
C ARG A 497 19.45 17.52 27.22
N THR A 498 19.70 18.62 26.51
CA THR A 498 21.03 19.26 26.49
C THR A 498 21.46 19.77 27.87
N ALA A 499 20.52 20.27 28.68
CA ALA A 499 20.76 20.76 30.04
C ALA A 499 20.89 19.66 31.11
N ASP A 500 20.45 18.43 30.84
CA ASP A 500 20.55 17.31 31.78
C ASP A 500 22.02 16.86 31.91
N PRO A 501 22.56 16.59 33.12
CA PRO A 501 23.94 16.11 33.27
C PRO A 501 24.16 14.69 32.72
N ARG A 502 23.11 13.92 32.46
CA ARG A 502 23.22 12.57 31.89
C ARG A 502 23.84 12.63 30.49
N ARG A 503 24.94 11.90 30.32
CA ARG A 503 25.64 11.73 29.04
C ARG A 503 25.79 10.26 28.62
N ASN A 504 25.26 9.33 29.42
CA ASN A 504 25.38 7.91 29.20
C ASN A 504 24.00 7.25 29.14
N TRP A 505 23.77 6.46 28.11
CA TRP A 505 22.57 5.65 27.93
C TRP A 505 22.97 4.20 27.65
N SER A 506 22.12 3.29 28.08
CA SER A 506 22.25 1.87 27.77
C SER A 506 21.05 1.49 26.91
N VAL A 507 21.32 0.97 25.71
CA VAL A 507 20.31 0.42 24.81
C VAL A 507 20.41 -1.09 24.89
N ALA A 508 19.34 -1.77 25.30
CA ALA A 508 19.29 -3.22 25.26
C ALA A 508 19.43 -3.67 23.81
N ALA A 509 20.30 -4.65 23.55
CA ALA A 509 20.60 -5.14 22.22
C ALA A 509 20.50 -6.67 22.21
N ARG A 510 19.58 -7.19 21.41
CA ARG A 510 19.40 -8.63 21.22
C ARG A 510 19.68 -8.99 19.76
N VAL A 511 20.72 -9.80 19.56
CA VAL A 511 21.04 -10.39 18.26
C VAL A 511 20.39 -11.77 18.20
N ASP A 512 19.46 -11.95 17.27
CA ASP A 512 18.85 -13.24 16.96
C ASP A 512 19.53 -13.79 15.68
N GLY A 513 20.09 -15.00 15.74
CA GLY A 513 20.84 -15.63 14.64
C GLY A 513 22.06 -16.43 15.15
N PRO A 514 22.93 -16.92 14.24
CA PRO A 514 24.24 -17.47 14.62
C PRO A 514 25.08 -16.49 15.45
N ALA A 515 26.10 -17.01 16.14
CA ALA A 515 27.00 -16.17 16.93
C ALA A 515 27.77 -15.22 16.00
N ALA A 516 27.67 -13.92 16.26
CA ALA A 516 28.24 -12.87 15.43
C ALA A 516 28.73 -11.68 16.27
N ALA A 517 29.71 -10.95 15.75
CA ALA A 517 30.28 -9.79 16.40
C ALA A 517 29.42 -8.54 16.13
N LEU A 518 28.76 -8.05 17.19
CA LEU A 518 28.11 -6.74 17.17
C LEU A 518 29.16 -5.65 17.34
N SER A 519 29.12 -4.65 16.47
CA SER A 519 29.91 -3.42 16.57
C SER A 519 29.03 -2.22 16.24
N LEU A 520 29.51 -1.01 16.53
CA LEU A 520 28.78 0.22 16.26
C LEU A 520 29.73 1.25 15.65
N SER A 521 29.34 1.86 14.54
CA SER A 521 29.99 3.08 14.07
C SER A 521 29.40 4.26 14.83
N ALA A 522 30.24 4.96 15.62
CA ALA A 522 29.84 6.16 16.34
C ALA A 522 30.29 7.41 15.56
N PRO A 523 29.41 8.41 15.35
CA PRO A 523 29.79 9.70 14.79
C PRO A 523 30.85 10.42 15.64
N ALA A 524 31.54 11.41 15.06
CA ALA A 524 32.59 12.14 15.75
C ALA A 524 32.10 12.71 17.11
N GLY A 525 32.88 12.43 18.17
CA GLY A 525 32.58 12.87 19.54
C GLY A 525 31.65 11.93 20.34
N TRP A 526 30.95 11.01 19.69
CA TRP A 526 30.21 9.95 20.36
C TRP A 526 31.13 8.74 20.64
N GLN A 527 30.90 8.09 21.78
CA GLN A 527 31.55 6.82 22.10
C GLN A 527 30.48 5.74 22.26
N ALA A 528 30.83 4.52 21.84
CA ALA A 528 29.99 3.37 22.07
C ALA A 528 30.80 2.17 22.56
N GLY A 529 30.22 1.47 23.53
CA GLY A 529 30.76 0.24 24.09
C GLY A 529 29.74 -0.89 23.93
N ILE A 530 30.17 -2.03 23.40
CA ILE A 530 29.34 -3.23 23.32
C ILE A 530 29.49 -4.00 24.64
N GLY A 531 28.40 -4.11 25.38
CA GLY A 531 28.30 -4.90 26.60
C GLY A 531 27.55 -6.22 26.37
N SER A 532 27.38 -7.00 27.45
CA SER A 532 26.56 -8.22 27.40
C SER A 532 25.08 -7.83 27.27
N GLY A 533 24.50 -8.04 26.08
CA GLY A 533 23.09 -7.75 25.79
C GLY A 533 22.74 -6.25 25.76
N SER A 534 23.72 -5.37 25.65
CA SER A 534 23.49 -3.91 25.62
C SER A 534 24.58 -3.16 24.85
N ILE A 535 24.21 -1.97 24.37
CA ILE A 535 25.10 -0.99 23.77
C ILE A 535 25.10 0.23 24.71
N ALA A 536 26.25 0.51 25.31
CA ALA A 536 26.47 1.74 26.04
C ALA A 536 26.79 2.85 25.04
N ILE A 537 26.07 3.97 25.12
CA ILE A 537 26.25 5.15 24.28
C ILE A 537 26.61 6.32 25.17
N THR A 538 27.73 6.96 24.86
CA THR A 538 28.23 8.13 25.58
C THR A 538 28.26 9.32 24.61
N ALA A 539 27.51 10.37 24.94
CA ALA A 539 27.51 11.64 24.22
C ALA A 539 28.80 12.44 24.49
N PRO A 540 29.18 13.35 23.58
CA PRO A 540 30.21 14.34 23.85
C PRO A 540 29.82 15.22 25.05
N THR A 541 30.82 15.75 25.77
CA THR A 541 30.60 16.62 26.94
C THR A 541 29.71 17.82 26.60
N ASN A 542 30.00 18.46 25.47
CA ASN A 542 29.13 19.46 24.85
C ASN A 542 28.22 18.76 23.84
N LEU A 543 26.96 18.54 24.20
CA LEU A 543 25.97 17.87 23.36
C LEU A 543 25.25 18.90 22.49
N PRO A 544 25.55 19.01 21.19
CA PRO A 544 24.82 19.90 20.30
C PRO A 544 23.39 19.41 20.12
N ALA A 545 22.45 20.35 19.98
CA ALA A 545 21.08 20.01 19.60
C ALA A 545 21.03 19.46 18.17
N GLY A 546 20.15 18.50 17.92
CA GLY A 546 19.97 17.85 16.63
C GLY A 546 19.78 16.34 16.74
N ALA A 547 19.46 15.71 15.61
CA ALA A 547 19.37 14.27 15.49
C ALA A 547 20.75 13.68 15.14
N THR A 548 21.13 12.61 15.82
CA THR A 548 22.31 11.79 15.53
C THR A 548 21.87 10.35 15.33
N ARG A 549 22.30 9.72 14.23
CA ARG A 549 22.05 8.31 13.95
C ARG A 549 23.30 7.49 14.18
N LEU A 550 23.18 6.40 14.93
CA LEU A 550 24.22 5.39 15.07
C LEU A 550 23.79 4.12 14.34
N GLU A 551 24.73 3.50 13.62
CA GLU A 551 24.50 2.36 12.74
C GLU A 551 25.24 1.13 13.27
N PRO A 552 24.52 0.22 13.94
CA PRO A 552 25.09 -1.04 14.38
C PRO A 552 25.45 -1.91 13.18
N MET A 553 26.52 -2.67 13.36
CA MET A 553 27.05 -3.58 12.37
C MET A 553 27.15 -4.97 12.98
N ILE A 554 26.80 -6.01 12.22
CA ILE A 554 27.01 -7.41 12.58
C ILE A 554 28.01 -7.99 11.58
N ASP A 555 29.16 -8.46 12.09
CA ASP A 555 30.28 -8.97 11.27
C ASP A 555 30.70 -8.00 10.16
N GLY A 556 30.73 -6.70 10.46
CA GLY A 556 31.13 -5.66 9.51
C GLY A 556 30.11 -5.35 8.41
N ARG A 557 28.89 -5.87 8.48
CA ARG A 557 27.76 -5.51 7.60
C ARG A 557 26.68 -4.74 8.37
N PRO A 558 25.90 -3.86 7.72
CA PRO A 558 24.79 -3.17 8.37
C PRO A 558 23.86 -4.16 9.09
N ALA A 559 23.54 -3.88 10.36
CA ALA A 559 22.58 -4.67 11.10
C ALA A 559 21.15 -4.37 10.62
N TYR A 560 20.30 -5.39 10.64
CA TYR A 560 18.90 -5.26 10.27
C TYR A 560 18.00 -5.72 11.40
N ARG A 561 16.88 -5.06 11.61
CA ARG A 561 15.71 -5.65 12.26
C ARG A 561 14.92 -6.41 11.21
N ILE A 562 14.34 -7.56 11.57
CA ILE A 562 13.40 -8.27 10.69
C ILE A 562 12.00 -8.07 11.26
N GLU A 563 11.18 -7.29 10.56
CA GLU A 563 9.76 -7.15 10.85
C GLU A 563 9.01 -8.37 10.31
N ARG A 564 8.17 -8.97 11.16
CA ARG A 564 7.39 -10.16 10.84
C ARG A 564 5.96 -9.94 11.28
N PHE A 565 5.04 -10.00 10.34
CA PHE A 565 3.61 -9.94 10.60
C PHE A 565 2.89 -10.91 9.66
N ALA A 566 1.74 -11.38 10.10
CA ALA A 566 0.97 -12.37 9.36
C ALA A 566 -0.52 -12.09 9.56
N TYR A 567 -1.23 -12.00 8.45
CA TYR A 567 -2.67 -11.84 8.44
C TYR A 567 -3.32 -12.94 7.61
N PRO A 568 -4.52 -13.43 7.97
CA PRO A 568 -5.15 -14.54 7.26
C PRO A 568 -5.31 -14.31 5.75
N HIS A 569 -5.56 -13.08 5.30
CA HIS A 569 -5.83 -12.73 3.91
C HIS A 569 -4.57 -12.58 3.05
N VAL A 570 -3.45 -12.06 3.59
CA VAL A 570 -2.19 -11.85 2.84
C VAL A 570 -1.06 -12.83 3.19
N GLY A 571 -1.27 -13.70 4.19
CA GLY A 571 -0.24 -14.64 4.64
C GLY A 571 0.86 -13.97 5.44
N ARG A 572 2.07 -14.55 5.41
CA ARG A 572 3.24 -14.08 6.17
C ARG A 572 4.03 -13.07 5.35
N ILE A 573 4.43 -11.99 6.00
CA ILE A 573 5.28 -10.95 5.44
C ILE A 573 6.55 -10.85 6.30
N VAL A 574 7.70 -10.82 5.63
CA VAL A 574 9.01 -10.68 6.26
C VAL A 574 9.71 -9.51 5.60
N ARG A 575 10.05 -8.50 6.40
CA ARG A 575 10.65 -7.26 5.92
C ARG A 575 11.92 -6.94 6.70
N PRO A 576 13.11 -7.05 6.08
CA PRO A 576 14.35 -6.51 6.64
C PRO A 576 14.32 -4.98 6.63
N VAL A 577 14.71 -4.37 7.75
CA VAL A 577 14.83 -2.92 7.91
C VAL A 577 16.18 -2.63 8.57
N PRO A 578 16.98 -1.65 8.10
CA PRO A 578 18.19 -1.26 8.80
C PRO A 578 17.90 -0.98 10.29
N ALA A 579 18.66 -1.60 11.18
CA ALA A 579 18.60 -1.31 12.59
C ALA A 579 19.41 -0.04 12.86
N THR A 580 18.82 0.94 13.52
CA THR A 580 19.49 2.20 13.88
C THR A 580 19.21 2.54 15.33
N ILE A 581 20.13 3.30 15.96
CA ILE A 581 19.86 3.97 17.22
C ILE A 581 19.84 5.46 16.92
N ASP A 582 18.67 6.06 17.00
CA ASP A 582 18.51 7.50 16.78
C ASP A 582 18.55 8.24 18.12
N VAL A 583 19.34 9.31 18.19
CA VAL A 583 19.43 10.18 19.36
C VAL A 583 18.97 11.57 18.98
N LEU A 584 17.91 12.05 19.62
CA LEU A 584 17.46 13.43 19.51
C LEU A 584 18.00 14.22 20.69
N ALA A 585 19.02 15.03 20.46
CA ALA A 585 19.48 16.02 21.43
C ALA A 585 18.68 17.32 21.26
N LEU A 586 18.06 17.80 22.32
CA LEU A 586 17.29 19.04 22.26
C LEU A 586 17.27 19.78 23.59
N ASP A 587 17.11 21.10 23.50
CA ASP A 587 16.73 21.93 24.64
C ASP A 587 15.26 21.66 24.97
N LEU A 588 15.02 21.02 26.11
CA LEU A 588 13.69 20.59 26.52
C LEU A 588 13.56 20.67 28.04
N GLU A 589 12.76 21.63 28.48
CA GLU A 589 12.32 21.75 29.85
C GLU A 589 11.05 20.92 30.07
N LEU A 590 10.96 20.26 31.23
CA LEU A 590 9.79 19.46 31.61
C LEU A 590 8.98 20.18 32.69
N PRO A 591 7.64 20.04 32.68
CA PRO A 591 6.80 20.65 33.70
C PRO A 591 7.05 20.02 35.08
N GLU A 592 7.29 20.89 36.07
CA GLU A 592 7.49 20.47 37.46
C GLU A 592 6.21 19.86 38.05
N GLY A 593 6.35 18.75 38.78
CA GLY A 593 5.26 18.12 39.52
C GLY A 593 4.19 17.43 38.67
N ALA A 594 4.39 17.32 37.34
CA ALA A 594 3.48 16.64 36.44
C ALA A 594 3.42 15.13 36.73
N ARG A 595 2.20 14.63 36.97
CA ARG A 595 1.87 13.20 37.05
C ARG A 595 0.83 12.91 36.00
N ILE A 596 1.22 12.19 34.96
CA ILE A 596 0.44 12.08 33.73
C ILE A 596 -0.25 10.73 33.66
N GLY A 597 -1.57 10.75 33.49
CA GLY A 597 -2.31 9.58 33.03
C GLY A 597 -2.40 9.58 31.50
N TYR A 598 -1.93 8.53 30.83
CA TYR A 598 -2.09 8.38 29.39
C TYR A 598 -3.16 7.34 29.09
N VAL A 599 -4.18 7.69 28.30
CA VAL A 599 -5.24 6.78 27.87
C VAL A 599 -5.11 6.50 26.38
N GLY A 600 -4.36 5.45 26.04
CA GLY A 600 -4.16 5.01 24.66
C GLY A 600 -5.28 4.11 24.12
N GLY A 601 -5.56 4.26 22.82
CA GLY A 601 -6.39 3.34 22.02
C GLY A 601 -5.57 2.42 21.10
N GLY A 602 -4.24 2.51 21.11
CA GLY A 602 -3.35 1.77 20.19
C GLY A 602 -3.15 2.42 18.81
N ALA A 603 -3.76 3.58 18.57
CA ALA A 603 -3.66 4.32 17.32
C ALA A 603 -2.38 5.19 17.22
N ASP A 604 -1.70 5.46 18.34
CA ASP A 604 -0.50 6.28 18.42
C ASP A 604 0.48 5.80 19.52
N ARG A 605 1.64 6.45 19.62
CA ARG A 605 2.74 6.10 20.53
C ARG A 605 3.12 7.23 21.49
N VAL A 606 2.26 8.22 21.75
CA VAL A 606 2.58 9.35 22.65
C VAL A 606 2.95 8.86 24.06
N GLY A 607 2.20 7.89 24.59
CA GLY A 607 2.49 7.27 25.90
C GLY A 607 3.87 6.61 26.00
N LEU A 608 4.46 6.19 24.86
CA LEU A 608 5.84 5.70 24.81
C LEU A 608 6.88 6.82 24.94
N TRP A 609 6.59 7.98 24.35
CA TRP A 609 7.54 9.09 24.26
C TRP A 609 7.59 9.93 25.53
N LEU A 610 6.46 10.12 26.21
CA LEU A 610 6.40 10.94 27.44
C LEU A 610 7.38 10.45 28.53
N PRO A 611 7.45 9.15 28.90
CA PRO A 611 8.45 8.65 29.85
C PRO A 611 9.88 8.84 29.36
N ARG A 612 10.11 8.72 28.04
CA ARG A 612 11.45 8.85 27.44
C ARG A 612 11.96 10.28 27.45
N MET A 613 11.07 11.28 27.47
CA MET A 613 11.43 12.67 27.75
C MET A 613 11.90 12.84 29.20
N GLY A 614 11.48 11.97 30.12
CA GLY A 614 11.75 12.03 31.56
C GLY A 614 10.53 12.37 32.42
N LEU A 615 9.31 12.23 31.91
CA LEU A 615 8.07 12.51 32.63
C LEU A 615 7.59 11.31 33.47
N ASP A 616 6.85 11.58 34.55
CA ASP A 616 6.13 10.58 35.34
C ASP A 616 4.78 10.27 34.69
N VAL A 617 4.65 9.08 34.11
CA VAL A 617 3.50 8.69 33.27
C VAL A 617 3.00 7.31 33.70
N THR A 618 1.68 7.20 33.86
CA THR A 618 0.98 5.93 34.02
C THR A 618 0.11 5.68 32.78
N GLU A 619 0.32 4.55 32.12
CA GLU A 619 -0.62 4.02 31.12
C GLU A 619 -1.90 3.55 31.84
N MET A 620 -3.02 4.20 31.56
CA MET A 620 -4.27 4.02 32.32
C MET A 620 -5.15 2.90 31.74
N GLY A 621 -5.37 1.86 32.54
CA GLY A 621 -6.37 0.83 32.29
C GLY A 621 -7.75 1.19 32.83
N ALA A 622 -8.71 0.29 32.66
CA ALA A 622 -10.08 0.44 33.19
C ALA A 622 -10.11 0.64 34.72
N ALA A 623 -9.18 0.01 35.45
CA ALA A 623 -9.07 0.15 36.91
C ALA A 623 -8.62 1.56 37.33
N ASP A 624 -7.70 2.18 36.58
CA ASP A 624 -7.25 3.55 36.86
C ASP A 624 -8.34 4.58 36.54
N LEU A 625 -9.04 4.39 35.43
CA LEU A 625 -10.14 5.26 34.98
C LEU A 625 -11.35 5.25 35.93
N SER A 626 -11.61 4.11 36.57
CA SER A 626 -12.67 3.97 37.58
C SER A 626 -12.19 4.29 39.01
N GLY A 627 -10.89 4.54 39.19
CA GLY A 627 -10.27 4.83 40.47
C GLY A 627 -10.20 6.33 40.81
N ASP A 628 -9.29 6.67 41.71
CA ASP A 628 -9.05 8.05 42.13
C ASP A 628 -8.15 8.80 41.12
N LEU A 629 -8.79 9.64 40.29
CA LEU A 629 -8.12 10.45 39.27
C LEU A 629 -7.26 11.58 39.87
N SER A 630 -7.42 11.95 41.15
CA SER A 630 -6.68 13.06 41.77
C SER A 630 -5.16 12.80 41.91
N ARG A 631 -4.73 11.55 41.74
CA ARG A 631 -3.32 11.19 41.64
C ARG A 631 -2.65 11.78 40.40
N TYR A 632 -3.41 12.09 39.35
CA TYR A 632 -2.91 12.68 38.13
C TYR A 632 -3.14 14.19 38.14
N THR A 633 -2.13 14.95 37.71
CA THR A 633 -2.28 16.38 37.43
C THR A 633 -2.83 16.63 36.04
N THR A 634 -2.50 15.72 35.11
CA THR A 634 -2.80 15.83 33.69
C THR A 634 -3.22 14.47 33.16
N ILE A 635 -4.28 14.40 32.37
CA ILE A 635 -4.73 13.18 31.69
C ILE A 635 -4.73 13.47 30.19
N VAL A 636 -4.00 12.68 29.43
CA VAL A 636 -3.90 12.78 27.97
C VAL A 636 -4.69 11.65 27.34
N ILE A 637 -5.67 12.00 26.52
CA ILE A 637 -6.46 11.06 25.73
C ILE A 637 -5.81 10.93 24.34
N GLY A 638 -5.37 9.71 24.03
CA GLY A 638 -4.76 9.37 22.75
C GLY A 638 -5.72 9.45 21.57
N LEU A 639 -5.21 9.26 20.36
CA LEU A 639 -6.01 9.31 19.15
C LEU A 639 -7.12 8.26 19.16
N PHE A 640 -8.32 8.66 18.73
CA PHE A 640 -9.48 7.80 18.53
C PHE A 640 -9.91 7.01 19.77
N ALA A 641 -9.35 7.31 20.95
CA ALA A 641 -9.53 6.50 22.14
C ALA A 641 -11.01 6.41 22.56
N PHE A 642 -11.81 7.47 22.36
CA PHE A 642 -13.25 7.42 22.65
C PHE A 642 -14.01 6.39 21.81
N GLY A 643 -13.57 6.10 20.59
CA GLY A 643 -14.17 5.08 19.73
C GLY A 643 -13.69 3.66 20.03
N LEU A 644 -12.55 3.53 20.69
CA LEU A 644 -11.87 2.25 20.93
C LEU A 644 -11.97 1.76 22.39
N ARG A 645 -12.31 2.65 23.34
CA ARG A 645 -12.29 2.40 24.79
C ARG A 645 -13.65 2.70 25.45
N PRO A 646 -14.56 1.71 25.55
CA PRO A 646 -15.84 1.89 26.23
C PRO A 646 -15.71 2.28 27.72
N ASP A 647 -14.65 1.84 28.39
CA ASP A 647 -14.32 2.20 29.77
C ASP A 647 -13.97 3.70 29.92
N LEU A 648 -13.31 4.29 28.91
CA LEU A 648 -13.07 5.73 28.85
C LEU A 648 -14.39 6.52 28.70
N VAL A 649 -15.29 6.07 27.81
CA VAL A 649 -16.62 6.69 27.63
C VAL A 649 -17.41 6.65 28.93
N ALA A 650 -17.35 5.53 29.67
CA ALA A 650 -18.01 5.39 30.97
C ALA A 650 -17.42 6.32 32.05
N ALA A 651 -16.14 6.68 31.95
CA ALA A 651 -15.43 7.54 32.91
C ALA A 651 -15.67 9.05 32.68
N LEU A 652 -16.34 9.47 31.60
CA LEU A 652 -16.57 10.88 31.26
C LEU A 652 -17.09 11.74 32.44
N PRO A 653 -18.12 11.32 33.21
CA PRO A 653 -18.59 12.14 34.34
C PRO A 653 -17.54 12.33 35.44
N ALA A 654 -16.67 11.33 35.66
CA ALA A 654 -15.59 11.43 36.64
C ALA A 654 -14.46 12.32 36.12
N LEU A 655 -14.13 12.21 34.83
CA LEU A 655 -13.15 13.08 34.17
C LEU A 655 -13.57 14.55 34.22
N HIS A 656 -14.84 14.86 33.91
CA HIS A 656 -15.34 16.23 33.97
C HIS A 656 -15.23 16.82 35.39
N ARG A 657 -15.68 16.10 36.42
CA ARG A 657 -15.52 16.54 37.82
C ARG A 657 -14.05 16.72 38.22
N TRP A 658 -13.16 15.85 37.75
CA TRP A 658 -11.73 15.96 38.00
C TRP A 658 -11.13 17.21 37.34
N VAL A 659 -11.54 17.53 36.10
CA VAL A 659 -11.18 18.79 35.43
C VAL A 659 -11.67 19.98 36.24
N GLU A 660 -12.95 20.02 36.61
CA GLU A 660 -13.52 21.12 37.42
C GLU A 660 -12.77 21.33 38.73
N ALA A 661 -12.23 20.25 39.33
CA ALA A 661 -11.46 20.26 40.57
C ALA A 661 -9.97 20.62 40.42
N GLY A 662 -9.52 21.03 39.22
CA GLY A 662 -8.13 21.45 38.97
C GLY A 662 -7.29 20.51 38.11
N GLY A 663 -7.90 19.45 37.55
CA GLY A 663 -7.24 18.58 36.58
C GLY A 663 -7.04 19.26 35.22
N HIS A 664 -6.00 18.85 34.50
CA HIS A 664 -5.78 19.25 33.10
C HIS A 664 -6.07 18.09 32.14
N LEU A 665 -7.19 18.15 31.43
CA LEU A 665 -7.51 17.19 30.37
C LEU A 665 -6.90 17.66 29.05
N VAL A 666 -6.11 16.81 28.40
CA VAL A 666 -5.62 17.01 27.04
C VAL A 666 -6.27 15.97 26.13
N THR A 667 -6.99 16.41 25.10
CA THR A 667 -7.49 15.51 24.06
C THR A 667 -6.68 15.70 22.78
N LEU A 668 -6.09 14.61 22.28
CA LEU A 668 -5.58 14.59 20.91
C LEU A 668 -6.75 14.45 19.92
N TYR A 669 -6.53 14.67 18.63
CA TYR A 669 -7.65 14.70 17.67
C TYR A 669 -8.45 13.40 17.65
N HIS A 670 -9.72 13.57 17.33
CA HIS A 670 -10.73 12.53 17.11
C HIS A 670 -11.43 12.81 15.77
N ARG A 671 -12.20 11.85 15.28
CA ARG A 671 -12.98 11.96 14.04
C ARG A 671 -14.44 12.25 14.38
N PRO A 672 -15.20 12.91 13.50
CA PRO A 672 -16.64 13.06 13.70
C PRO A 672 -17.38 11.73 13.94
N GLY A 673 -16.89 10.63 13.34
CA GLY A 673 -17.51 9.30 13.42
C GLY A 673 -16.90 8.33 14.43
N ASP A 674 -15.87 8.70 15.22
CA ASP A 674 -15.21 7.76 16.15
C ASP A 674 -15.66 7.88 17.59
N GLY A 675 -16.94 8.23 17.81
CA GLY A 675 -17.52 8.34 19.14
C GLY A 675 -17.35 9.72 19.79
N TRP A 676 -16.87 10.72 19.06
CA TRP A 676 -16.87 12.11 19.51
C TRP A 676 -18.29 12.71 19.49
N ASP A 677 -18.93 12.82 20.65
CA ASP A 677 -20.15 13.61 20.83
C ASP A 677 -19.76 15.06 21.23
N PRO A 678 -20.05 16.07 20.39
CA PRO A 678 -19.65 17.46 20.64
C PRO A 678 -20.15 18.08 21.93
N ALA A 679 -21.23 17.55 22.51
CA ALA A 679 -21.85 18.07 23.73
C ALA A 679 -21.49 17.25 24.98
N ARG A 680 -21.01 16.02 24.83
CA ARG A 680 -20.79 15.10 25.97
C ARG A 680 -19.33 14.76 26.22
N VAL A 681 -18.52 14.66 25.16
CA VAL A 681 -17.12 14.26 25.30
C VAL A 681 -16.27 15.39 25.91
N PRO A 682 -16.19 16.58 25.29
CA PRO A 682 -15.46 17.69 25.89
C PRO A 682 -16.25 18.30 27.07
N PRO A 683 -15.58 18.86 28.11
CA PRO A 683 -16.28 19.53 29.23
C PRO A 683 -17.15 20.73 28.81
N ARG A 684 -16.84 21.35 27.67
CA ARG A 684 -17.62 22.41 27.01
C ARG A 684 -17.70 22.11 25.52
N ARG A 685 -18.79 22.52 24.86
CA ARG A 685 -19.11 22.13 23.47
C ARG A 685 -17.92 22.35 22.53
N LEU A 686 -17.56 21.33 21.76
CA LEU A 686 -16.52 21.41 20.71
C LEU A 686 -16.87 20.45 19.58
N VAL A 687 -16.98 20.98 18.37
CA VAL A 687 -17.33 20.23 17.15
C VAL A 687 -16.08 20.00 16.32
N VAL A 688 -15.82 18.74 15.98
CA VAL A 688 -14.76 18.35 15.03
C VAL A 688 -15.24 18.63 13.61
N GLY A 689 -14.39 19.21 12.77
CA GLY A 689 -14.72 19.58 11.40
C GLY A 689 -14.94 18.41 10.43
N HIS A 690 -15.84 18.61 9.46
CA HIS A 690 -16.20 17.69 8.38
C HIS A 690 -16.60 18.47 7.10
N PRO A 691 -16.33 17.98 5.88
CA PRO A 691 -15.48 16.83 5.55
C PRO A 691 -14.02 17.09 5.92
N SER A 692 -13.25 16.03 6.12
CA SER A 692 -11.92 16.17 6.71
C SER A 692 -10.94 16.98 5.83
N LEU A 693 -11.12 16.98 4.50
CA LEU A 693 -10.35 17.80 3.57
C LEU A 693 -10.35 19.29 3.94
N ARG A 694 -11.49 19.82 4.40
CA ARG A 694 -11.67 21.25 4.70
C ARG A 694 -11.12 21.66 6.07
N TRP A 695 -10.93 20.70 6.96
CA TRP A 695 -10.55 20.93 8.36
C TRP A 695 -9.21 20.28 8.68
N ARG A 696 -8.23 20.50 7.81
CA ARG A 696 -6.84 20.04 7.95
C ARG A 696 -5.89 20.97 7.21
N VAL A 697 -4.61 20.93 7.59
CA VAL A 697 -3.52 21.62 6.91
C VAL A 697 -2.46 20.59 6.55
N THR A 698 -2.33 20.33 5.25
CA THR A 698 -1.59 19.20 4.70
C THR A 698 -0.13 19.50 4.43
N ASN A 699 0.22 20.76 4.21
CA ASN A 699 1.59 21.18 3.98
C ASN A 699 2.38 21.21 5.32
N PRO A 700 3.41 20.37 5.50
CA PRO A 700 4.21 20.36 6.73
C PRO A 700 5.00 21.65 6.93
N ASN A 701 5.18 22.45 5.88
CA ASN A 701 5.86 23.75 5.92
C ASN A 701 4.88 24.94 6.02
N ALA A 702 3.57 24.69 6.14
CA ALA A 702 2.60 25.77 6.32
C ALA A 702 2.98 26.64 7.52
N GLU A 703 2.88 27.96 7.34
CA GLU A 703 3.18 28.94 8.39
C GLU A 703 2.17 28.79 9.54
N VAL A 704 2.68 28.87 10.77
CA VAL A 704 1.85 28.84 11.97
C VAL A 704 1.85 30.23 12.59
N THR A 705 0.68 30.86 12.61
CA THR A 705 0.46 32.14 13.28
C THR A 705 0.11 31.91 14.75
N VAL A 706 0.83 32.53 15.67
CA VAL A 706 0.49 32.51 17.11
C VAL A 706 -0.60 33.54 17.39
N LEU A 707 -1.75 33.09 17.89
CA LEU A 707 -2.91 33.95 18.19
C LEU A 707 -2.94 34.45 19.64
N ALA A 708 -2.38 33.67 20.56
CA ALA A 708 -2.38 33.97 22.00
C ALA A 708 -0.94 33.92 22.54
N PRO A 709 -0.09 34.90 22.20
CA PRO A 709 1.35 34.86 22.45
C PRO A 709 1.74 34.83 23.93
N ASP A 710 0.87 35.25 24.84
CA ASP A 710 1.11 35.18 26.29
C ASP A 710 0.53 33.92 26.94
N HIS A 711 -0.11 33.04 26.16
CA HIS A 711 -0.74 31.84 26.70
C HIS A 711 0.32 30.88 27.25
N ARG A 712 0.05 30.31 28.44
CA ARG A 712 1.03 29.47 29.16
C ARG A 712 1.45 28.23 28.36
N LEU A 713 0.56 27.64 27.58
CA LEU A 713 0.88 26.48 26.73
C LEU A 713 1.87 26.81 25.59
N LEU A 714 2.10 28.08 25.28
CA LEU A 714 3.10 28.52 24.30
C LEU A 714 4.38 29.08 24.94
N ASN A 715 4.40 29.29 26.25
CA ASN A 715 5.50 29.95 26.96
C ASN A 715 6.08 29.18 28.15
N GLY A 716 5.51 28.03 28.50
CA GLY A 716 5.95 27.30 29.68
C GLY A 716 5.66 25.80 29.61
N PRO A 717 6.60 24.94 30.04
CA PRO A 717 7.96 25.30 30.47
C PRO A 717 8.90 25.73 29.33
N ASN A 718 8.55 25.44 28.07
CA ASN A 718 9.32 25.85 26.89
C ASN A 718 8.66 27.07 26.22
N VAL A 719 9.46 28.04 25.78
CA VAL A 719 8.97 29.09 24.87
C VAL A 719 8.92 28.52 23.45
N ILE A 720 7.73 28.52 22.86
CA ILE A 720 7.46 28.04 21.50
C ILE A 720 7.68 29.18 20.51
N THR A 721 8.53 28.94 19.52
CA THR A 721 8.96 29.90 18.51
C THR A 721 8.72 29.37 17.11
N ALA A 722 9.03 30.16 16.07
CA ALA A 722 8.99 29.71 14.68
C ALA A 722 9.81 28.43 14.44
N ALA A 723 10.92 28.23 15.18
CA ALA A 723 11.79 27.08 15.03
C ALA A 723 11.12 25.75 15.42
N ASP A 724 10.16 25.78 16.36
CA ASP A 724 9.42 24.59 16.80
C ASP A 724 8.45 24.05 15.71
N TRP A 725 8.17 24.87 14.70
CA TRP A 725 7.38 24.50 13.54
C TRP A 725 8.26 24.04 12.35
N SER A 726 9.58 24.00 12.49
CA SER A 726 10.48 23.55 11.43
C SER A 726 10.65 22.02 11.40
N GLY A 727 10.91 21.46 10.22
CA GLY A 727 11.24 20.03 10.05
C GLY A 727 10.08 19.07 10.30
N TRP A 728 8.83 19.56 10.32
CA TRP A 728 7.66 18.69 10.46
C TRP A 728 7.56 17.73 9.25
N ASN A 729 7.08 16.52 9.51
CA ASN A 729 6.87 15.48 8.51
C ASN A 729 5.37 15.24 8.32
N LYS A 730 4.91 14.98 7.09
CA LYS A 730 3.48 14.76 6.76
C LYS A 730 2.64 16.06 6.82
N GLU A 731 1.66 16.18 7.72
CA GLU A 731 0.72 17.31 7.82
C GLU A 731 1.06 18.21 9.03
N ARG A 732 0.47 19.41 9.12
CA ARG A 732 0.43 20.17 10.41
C ARG A 732 -0.61 19.60 11.35
N GLY A 733 -1.75 19.21 10.80
CA GLY A 733 -2.79 18.58 11.59
C GLY A 733 -4.08 18.40 10.80
N LEU A 734 -5.01 17.66 11.39
CA LEU A 734 -6.23 17.20 10.76
C LEU A 734 -7.36 17.08 11.77
N TYR A 735 -8.59 17.13 11.26
CA TYR A 735 -9.80 17.17 12.09
C TYR A 735 -9.81 18.36 13.03
N PHE A 736 -9.39 19.53 12.52
CA PHE A 736 -9.46 20.77 13.28
C PHE A 736 -10.89 21.02 13.72
N ALA A 737 -11.05 21.55 14.93
CA ALA A 737 -12.36 21.94 15.41
C ALA A 737 -12.96 22.99 14.47
N SER A 738 -14.23 22.82 14.13
CA SER A 738 -14.98 23.74 13.28
C SER A 738 -15.78 24.77 14.07
N GLU A 739 -16.26 24.36 15.25
CA GLU A 739 -16.99 25.21 16.18
C GLU A 739 -16.64 24.84 17.63
N TRP A 740 -16.71 25.81 18.54
CA TRP A 740 -16.43 25.60 19.96
C TRP A 740 -17.15 26.63 20.84
N ASP A 741 -17.31 26.29 22.11
CA ASP A 741 -17.83 27.17 23.17
C ASP A 741 -16.94 28.40 23.38
N GLU A 742 -17.51 29.54 23.79
CA GLU A 742 -16.78 30.80 24.02
C GLU A 742 -15.65 30.69 25.05
N ALA A 743 -15.67 29.68 25.93
CA ALA A 743 -14.61 29.41 26.88
C ALA A 743 -13.29 28.98 26.22
N TYR A 744 -13.31 28.45 25.00
CA TYR A 744 -12.09 28.02 24.31
C TYR A 744 -11.39 29.17 23.60
N VAL A 745 -10.11 29.34 23.94
CA VAL A 745 -9.20 30.27 23.27
C VAL A 745 -8.40 29.52 22.20
N PRO A 746 -8.48 29.90 20.92
CA PRO A 746 -7.59 29.39 19.88
C PRO A 746 -6.19 29.97 20.04
N LEU A 747 -5.19 29.09 20.09
CA LEU A 747 -3.82 29.47 20.38
C LEU A 747 -2.99 29.73 19.12
N ILE A 748 -3.33 29.06 18.02
CA ILE A 748 -2.63 29.16 16.74
C ILE A 748 -3.61 29.18 15.56
N ALA A 749 -3.14 29.67 14.41
CA ALA A 749 -3.80 29.49 13.12
C ALA A 749 -2.80 28.97 12.08
N ALA A 750 -3.29 28.20 11.10
CA ALA A 750 -2.51 27.74 9.94
C ALA A 750 -3.44 27.49 8.75
N SER A 751 -2.92 27.55 7.53
CA SER A 751 -3.62 27.19 6.29
C SER A 751 -2.67 26.59 5.28
N ASP A 752 -3.20 25.75 4.38
CA ASP A 752 -2.52 25.45 3.13
C ASP A 752 -2.52 26.69 2.22
N ALA A 753 -1.66 26.69 1.20
CA ALA A 753 -1.52 27.82 0.30
C ALA A 753 -2.85 28.12 -0.41
N GLY A 754 -3.29 29.39 -0.40
CA GLY A 754 -4.55 29.81 -1.02
C GLY A 754 -5.81 29.57 -0.19
N GLU A 755 -5.72 28.94 0.98
CA GLU A 755 -6.87 28.71 1.87
C GLU A 755 -6.98 29.75 3.00
N ALA A 756 -8.17 29.85 3.60
CA ALA A 756 -8.37 30.68 4.79
C ALA A 756 -7.71 30.05 6.04
N PRO A 757 -7.07 30.84 6.92
CA PRO A 757 -6.46 30.34 8.15
C PRO A 757 -7.47 29.63 9.07
N LEU A 758 -7.20 28.36 9.39
CA LEU A 758 -7.96 27.57 10.33
C LEU A 758 -7.42 27.77 11.75
N ARG A 759 -8.32 27.90 12.73
CA ARG A 759 -7.98 28.26 14.13
C ARG A 759 -8.25 27.14 15.14
N GLY A 760 -8.85 26.03 14.70
CA GLY A 760 -9.27 24.91 15.55
C GLY A 760 -8.21 23.86 15.84
N ALA A 761 -6.93 24.13 15.51
CA ALA A 761 -5.84 23.16 15.66
C ALA A 761 -5.38 22.98 17.11
N LEU A 762 -5.43 24.05 17.91
CA LEU A 762 -5.03 24.04 19.31
C LEU A 762 -5.92 25.01 20.10
N LEU A 763 -6.84 24.44 20.87
CA LEU A 763 -7.84 25.15 21.66
C LEU A 763 -7.61 24.87 23.15
N SER A 764 -7.70 25.88 24.01
CA SER A 764 -7.62 25.68 25.46
C SER A 764 -8.71 26.49 26.18
N ALA A 765 -9.42 25.85 27.11
CA ALA A 765 -10.43 26.47 27.95
C ALA A 765 -10.08 26.29 29.42
N GLN A 766 -10.24 27.35 30.21
CA GLN A 766 -10.27 27.25 31.66
C GLN A 766 -11.65 26.70 32.07
N ILE A 767 -11.66 25.59 32.80
CA ILE A 767 -12.88 24.93 33.26
C ILE A 767 -12.85 24.94 34.78
N GLU A 768 -13.54 25.92 35.38
CA GLU A 768 -13.47 26.18 36.82
C GLU A 768 -12.02 26.28 37.29
N ALA A 769 -11.57 25.40 38.20
CA ALA A 769 -10.20 25.39 38.70
C ALA A 769 -9.20 24.69 37.76
N GLY A 770 -9.67 23.91 36.78
CA GLY A 770 -8.83 23.15 35.86
C GLY A 770 -8.89 23.64 34.41
N ARG A 771 -8.48 22.77 33.49
CA ARG A 771 -8.31 23.10 32.08
C ARG A 771 -8.68 21.93 31.18
N HIS A 772 -9.28 22.24 30.05
CA HIS A 772 -9.34 21.34 28.91
C HIS A 772 -8.58 21.93 27.72
N THR A 773 -7.70 21.13 27.11
CA THR A 773 -6.97 21.49 25.90
C THR A 773 -7.22 20.46 24.82
N HIS A 774 -7.71 20.89 23.67
CA HIS A 774 -7.90 20.06 22.48
C HIS A 774 -6.78 20.36 21.47
N CYS A 775 -6.04 19.33 21.07
CA CYS A 775 -4.91 19.42 20.16
C CYS A 775 -5.13 18.54 18.93
N ALA A 776 -5.42 19.19 17.81
CA ALA A 776 -5.59 18.57 16.51
C ALA A 776 -4.35 18.60 15.59
N LEU A 777 -3.20 19.01 16.16
CA LEU A 777 -1.90 18.84 15.51
C LEU A 777 -1.46 17.37 15.51
N VAL A 778 -0.73 16.95 14.48
CA VAL A 778 -0.19 15.58 14.37
C VAL A 778 1.06 15.34 15.25
N LEU A 779 1.03 15.80 16.51
CA LEU A 779 2.19 15.72 17.41
C LEU A 779 2.70 14.29 17.60
N HIS A 780 1.81 13.31 17.68
CA HIS A 780 2.18 11.90 17.76
C HIS A 780 3.11 11.47 16.61
N HIS A 781 2.77 11.83 15.37
CA HIS A 781 3.54 11.53 14.17
C HIS A 781 4.88 12.27 14.17
N GLN A 782 4.86 13.55 14.58
CA GLN A 782 6.08 14.35 14.69
C GLN A 782 7.05 13.78 15.73
N MET A 783 6.54 13.28 16.86
CA MET A 783 7.35 12.62 17.89
C MET A 783 7.93 11.28 17.40
N ASP A 784 7.15 10.49 16.66
CA ASP A 784 7.64 9.26 16.01
C ASP A 784 8.76 9.53 14.98
N HIS A 785 8.80 10.74 14.40
CA HIS A 785 9.84 11.22 13.49
C HIS A 785 10.92 12.09 14.15
N LEU A 786 10.95 12.14 15.49
CA LEU A 786 11.95 12.86 16.28
C LEU A 786 12.03 14.37 15.98
N VAL A 787 10.90 15.02 15.67
CA VAL A 787 10.84 16.47 15.41
C VAL A 787 10.91 17.25 16.75
N PRO A 788 11.94 18.07 16.99
CA PRO A 788 12.19 18.70 18.31
C PRO A 788 11.00 19.50 18.86
N GLY A 789 10.38 20.33 18.03
CA GLY A 789 9.30 21.21 18.46
C GLY A 789 8.06 20.48 18.95
N ALA A 790 7.82 19.25 18.48
CA ALA A 790 6.71 18.43 18.96
C ALA A 790 6.91 17.99 20.41
N PHE A 791 8.15 17.65 20.82
CA PHE A 791 8.47 17.32 22.20
C PHE A 791 8.35 18.54 23.12
N ARG A 792 8.82 19.71 22.69
CA ARG A 792 8.71 20.97 23.44
C ARG A 792 7.24 21.37 23.63
N LEU A 793 6.43 21.32 22.57
CA LEU A 793 5.00 21.61 22.67
C LEU A 793 4.28 20.57 23.53
N MET A 794 4.56 19.27 23.37
CA MET A 794 3.96 18.23 24.21
C MET A 794 4.31 18.43 25.70
N ALA A 795 5.54 18.80 26.04
CA ALA A 795 5.92 19.13 27.42
C ALA A 795 5.11 20.30 27.98
N ASN A 796 4.80 21.31 27.17
CA ASN A 796 3.90 22.40 27.55
C ASN A 796 2.46 21.94 27.73
N LEU A 797 1.96 21.07 26.84
CA LEU A 797 0.60 20.54 26.89
C LEU A 797 0.35 19.69 28.13
N VAL A 798 1.35 18.97 28.64
CA VAL A 798 1.17 18.11 29.81
C VAL A 798 1.42 18.80 31.15
N GLN A 799 1.64 20.13 31.15
CA GLN A 799 1.86 20.88 32.40
C GLN A 799 0.61 20.89 33.30
N PRO A 800 0.77 20.79 34.64
CA PRO A 800 -0.34 20.93 35.58
C PRO A 800 -1.01 22.30 35.50
N GLU A 801 -2.31 22.35 35.81
CA GLU A 801 -2.96 23.64 36.07
C GLU A 801 -2.41 24.23 37.38
N ARG A 802 -2.09 25.54 37.39
CA ARG A 802 -1.65 26.18 38.63
C ARG A 802 -2.89 26.53 39.44
N ARG A 803 -3.03 25.97 40.64
CA ARG A 803 -3.99 26.49 41.63
C ARG A 803 -3.64 27.95 41.88
N ARG A 804 -4.56 28.86 41.54
CA ARG A 804 -4.43 30.29 41.85
C ARG A 804 -4.46 30.52 43.35
#